data_AF-A0A3B3SUU3-F1
#
_entry.id   AF-A0A3B3SUU3-F1
#
_cell.length_a   1.000
_cell.length_b   1.000
_cell.length_c   1.000
_cell.angle_alpha   90.00
_cell.angle_beta   90.00
_cell.angle_gamma   90.00
#
_symmetry.space_group_name_H-M   'P 1'
#
loop_
_entity.id
_entity.type
_entity.pdbx_description
1 polymer ?
#
loop_
_entity_poly.entity_id
_entity_poly.type
_entity_poly.pdbx_seq_one_letter_code
_entity_poly.pdbx_strand_id
1 'polypeptide(L)'
;MFFKIVSNRKAPHILSTVVFQSPYRTVLKDNAVPTIFDLTSHLNNPHSRHRKRIKELTEEELEKMKERRLEPCTESMMINNDSDITEGQATSEDPPTLTDEEKEVRDYLKSLFEILVVLGKQNIPLNGHAEEDKESTCFTPSNFQALLEYRINAGEEVLRKRFESTAVNAEYCSSTQQKQMLEVCESCIREELLQEIRECRFFSLVTEDLVEITGECHLPLFLRFVDQSNCLREEFIGFLPFEGDEETLTERLLFEITEKWGLNMEYCRGQAHVSSGVFTKKMKSVATRLAEKYSLAVHTPCSTCALNIYLANSITLTGVQIVMSTFKKIDSFFSNSLVLQAELEHAISIFYQGNEEKANDLKETCHTSWTERHDSFELAVDFLESLLLCVDSIHDNEDFKWSDQVTADAYMISEALADFEFVVTLVVLKNTLSFTRAFGKNLQGQAMDVYFAANSLTAVLHSLNEVMDNVEVYHEFWFEEAVNLAAALEIPVKVPRLYYRKQRPEAGMEIQPESYYKEYLTIPVVGHVIKELKDVFSENHLKALKCLSLVPSVMGQLKFNTSEENNADIYKNDLPNPDTLLAELHCWRIKWKHRGKEISLPSTIYETLQLSEVKFFPNVYAFLKVLCTLPVLKLENAKCNTARKRFNAYLADTPINHRSKSLALLNINYDIKHDLDLMVDTYTKMYQEKENE
;
A
#
# COMPACT_ATOMS: atom_id res chain seq x y z
N MET A 1 -55.34 -2.35 58.34
CA MET A 1 -55.37 -1.76 59.70
C MET A 1 -54.78 -0.36 59.58
N PHE A 2 -55.48 0.68 60.09
CA PHE A 2 -55.05 2.06 60.45
C PHE A 2 -53.72 2.63 59.89
N PHE A 3 -53.57 3.86 59.36
CA PHE A 3 -54.36 5.05 58.90
C PHE A 3 -53.37 5.84 57.99
N LYS A 4 -53.62 6.43 56.81
CA LYS A 4 -54.62 7.41 56.32
C LYS A 4 -54.48 8.85 56.88
N ILE A 5 -54.71 9.84 55.99
CA ILE A 5 -54.82 11.33 56.18
C ILE A 5 -53.46 12.07 56.12
N VAL A 6 -53.24 13.21 55.42
CA VAL A 6 -53.88 14.01 54.31
C VAL A 6 -52.74 14.90 53.72
N SER A 7 -52.42 14.95 52.41
CA SER A 7 -53.09 15.64 51.26
C SER A 7 -53.09 17.18 51.27
N ASN A 8 -52.40 17.79 50.28
CA ASN A 8 -52.83 18.96 49.48
C ASN A 8 -51.80 19.11 48.32
N ARG A 9 -52.15 19.44 47.07
CA ARG A 9 -53.45 19.65 46.41
C ARG A 9 -53.29 19.55 44.88
N LYS A 10 -54.31 19.02 44.19
CA LYS A 10 -54.70 19.30 42.79
C LYS A 10 -53.66 19.16 41.66
N ALA A 11 -53.87 18.12 40.85
CA ALA A 11 -53.71 18.18 39.40
C ALA A 11 -54.98 18.82 38.75
N PRO A 12 -55.18 18.85 37.41
CA PRO A 12 -54.24 18.68 36.29
C PRO A 12 -54.43 19.75 35.16
N HIS A 13 -53.71 19.54 34.04
CA HIS A 13 -54.11 19.78 32.63
C HIS A 13 -53.56 20.99 31.81
N ILE A 14 -52.78 20.58 30.80
CA ILE A 14 -52.87 20.92 29.35
C ILE A 14 -51.88 21.94 28.75
N LEU A 15 -51.10 21.40 27.78
CA LEU A 15 -50.43 21.99 26.61
C LEU A 15 -49.67 23.32 26.74
N SER A 16 -48.34 23.22 26.60
CA SER A 16 -47.58 24.14 25.74
C SER A 16 -46.28 23.51 25.22
N THR A 17 -46.09 23.64 23.91
CA THR A 17 -44.83 23.61 23.14
C THR A 17 -43.55 23.68 23.98
N VAL A 18 -42.71 22.64 23.92
CA VAL A 18 -41.34 22.67 24.46
C VAL A 18 -40.37 22.91 23.31
N VAL A 19 -39.75 24.09 23.31
CA VAL A 19 -38.60 24.43 22.46
C VAL A 19 -37.40 23.64 22.96
N PHE A 20 -36.69 22.94 22.06
CA PHE A 20 -35.43 22.30 22.39
C PHE A 20 -34.38 23.37 22.73
N GLN A 21 -33.86 23.33 23.97
CA GLN A 21 -32.65 24.05 24.36
C GLN A 21 -31.58 23.02 24.72
N SER A 22 -30.37 23.23 24.20
CA SER A 22 -29.18 22.41 24.48
C SER A 22 -28.87 22.36 25.99
N PRO A 23 -28.46 21.21 26.56
CA PRO A 23 -28.34 21.04 28.01
C PRO A 23 -27.05 21.62 28.62
N TYR A 24 -26.13 22.18 27.82
CA TYR A 24 -24.79 22.57 28.27
C TYR A 24 -24.62 24.08 28.47
N ARG A 25 -25.23 24.62 29.53
CA ARG A 25 -24.91 25.98 30.03
C ARG A 25 -24.98 26.05 31.56
N THR A 26 -23.91 25.61 32.23
CA THR A 26 -23.77 25.74 33.69
C THR A 26 -23.45 27.18 34.09
N VAL A 27 -24.46 27.90 34.59
CA VAL A 27 -24.28 29.23 35.21
C VAL A 27 -23.74 29.04 36.63
N LEU A 28 -22.48 29.41 36.86
CA LEU A 28 -21.93 29.58 38.21
C LEU A 28 -22.66 30.72 38.92
N LYS A 29 -22.98 30.55 40.20
CA LYS A 29 -23.61 31.59 41.03
C LYS A 29 -22.55 32.55 41.56
N ASP A 30 -22.90 33.83 41.64
CA ASP A 30 -22.01 34.98 41.97
C ASP A 30 -21.28 34.93 43.33
N ASN A 31 -21.53 33.90 44.15
CA ASN A 31 -20.93 33.72 45.48
C ASN A 31 -19.99 32.48 45.57
N ALA A 32 -19.54 31.93 44.44
CA ALA A 32 -18.59 30.81 44.42
C ALA A 32 -17.17 31.28 44.78
N VAL A 33 -16.70 30.95 45.99
CA VAL A 33 -15.31 31.20 46.41
C VAL A 33 -14.41 30.04 45.96
N PRO A 34 -13.32 30.28 45.20
CA PRO A 34 -12.41 29.21 44.80
C PRO A 34 -11.56 28.72 45.98
N THR A 35 -11.50 27.41 46.19
CA THR A 35 -10.56 26.79 47.13
C THR A 35 -9.19 26.67 46.48
N ILE A 36 -8.24 27.51 46.87
CA ILE A 36 -6.85 27.45 46.37
C ILE A 36 -6.14 26.26 47.03
N PHE A 37 -5.64 25.33 46.21
CA PHE A 37 -4.66 24.32 46.65
C PHE A 37 -3.24 24.87 46.45
N ASP A 38 -2.53 25.12 47.55
CA ASP A 38 -1.13 25.56 47.54
C ASP A 38 -0.18 24.36 47.35
N LEU A 39 0.41 24.26 46.15
CA LEU A 39 1.40 23.24 45.78
C LEU A 39 2.85 23.62 46.09
N THR A 40 3.10 24.78 46.72
CA THR A 40 4.45 25.34 46.92
C THR A 40 5.08 25.08 48.29
N SER A 41 4.41 24.35 49.18
CA SER A 41 4.86 24.12 50.57
C SER A 41 6.11 23.22 50.76
N HIS A 42 6.69 22.66 49.69
CA HIS A 42 7.82 21.73 49.76
C HIS A 42 9.18 22.25 49.25
N LEU A 43 9.29 23.52 48.83
CA LEU A 43 10.55 24.05 48.27
C LEU A 43 11.54 24.63 49.32
N ASN A 44 11.21 24.61 50.61
CA ASN A 44 12.09 25.10 51.68
C ASN A 44 12.70 23.96 52.52
N ASN A 45 13.77 23.34 52.01
CA ASN A 45 14.68 22.50 52.83
C ASN A 45 16.16 22.70 52.42
N PRO A 46 17.01 23.34 53.24
CA PRO A 46 18.29 23.90 52.80
C PRO A 46 19.49 22.92 52.87
N HIS A 47 19.34 21.67 52.40
CA HIS A 47 20.43 20.69 52.42
C HIS A 47 20.51 19.75 51.19
N SER A 48 21.25 20.17 50.15
CA SER A 48 22.24 19.31 49.46
C SER A 48 23.13 20.15 48.52
N ARG A 49 24.29 19.62 48.11
CA ARG A 49 25.38 20.37 47.47
C ARG A 49 25.58 19.97 46.00
N HIS A 50 25.97 20.98 45.19
CA HIS A 50 26.60 20.89 43.86
C HIS A 50 25.77 20.38 42.65
N ARG A 51 25.39 21.31 41.76
CA ARG A 51 25.49 21.15 40.29
C ARG A 51 25.81 22.49 39.62
N LYS A 52 26.35 22.46 38.40
CA LYS A 52 26.98 23.59 37.71
C LYS A 52 25.93 24.56 37.13
N ARG A 53 26.23 25.88 37.12
CA ARG A 53 25.42 26.90 36.42
C ARG A 53 25.32 26.59 34.92
N ILE A 54 24.10 26.53 34.41
CA ILE A 54 23.78 26.69 33.00
C ILE A 54 23.49 28.20 32.79
N LYS A 55 23.94 28.79 31.68
CA LYS A 55 23.56 30.15 31.30
C LYS A 55 22.25 30.04 30.52
N GLU A 56 21.15 30.54 31.08
CA GLU A 56 19.92 30.75 30.32
C GLU A 56 20.19 31.85 29.27
N LEU A 57 19.81 31.57 28.02
CA LEU A 57 19.87 32.52 26.91
C LEU A 57 18.56 33.32 26.92
N THR A 58 18.63 34.63 26.66
CA THR A 58 17.43 35.47 26.59
C THR A 58 16.68 35.23 25.28
N GLU A 59 15.38 35.54 25.29
CA GLU A 59 14.46 35.31 24.17
C GLU A 59 14.94 36.02 22.87
N GLU A 60 15.50 37.23 23.01
CA GLU A 60 16.17 37.97 21.91
C GLU A 60 17.43 37.28 21.33
N GLU A 61 18.18 36.49 22.14
CA GLU A 61 19.33 35.71 21.65
C GLU A 61 18.85 34.49 20.83
N LEU A 62 17.65 33.98 21.12
CA LEU A 62 17.00 32.87 20.41
C LEU A 62 16.40 33.31 19.07
N GLU A 63 15.77 34.48 18.99
CA GLU A 63 15.24 35.02 17.73
C GLU A 63 16.34 35.33 16.71
N LYS A 64 17.41 36.01 17.15
CA LYS A 64 18.58 36.32 16.29
C LYS A 64 19.34 35.08 15.78
N MET A 65 19.11 33.90 16.37
CA MET A 65 19.60 32.63 15.83
C MET A 65 18.63 31.95 14.86
N LYS A 66 17.32 32.26 14.90
CA LYS A 66 16.34 31.80 13.91
C LYS A 66 16.45 32.57 12.60
N GLU A 67 16.53 33.91 12.66
CA GLU A 67 16.64 34.78 11.47
C GLU A 67 17.82 34.37 10.57
N ARG A 68 18.98 34.04 11.17
CA ARG A 68 20.19 33.63 10.43
C ARG A 68 20.14 32.23 9.81
N ARG A 69 19.00 31.53 9.84
CA ARG A 69 18.81 30.21 9.22
C ARG A 69 17.84 30.22 8.04
N LEU A 70 17.18 31.34 7.76
CA LEU A 70 16.25 31.51 6.64
C LEU A 70 16.82 32.45 5.57
N GLU A 71 17.85 31.96 4.86
CA GLU A 71 18.26 32.42 3.52
C GLU A 71 19.35 31.47 2.99
N PRO A 72 19.43 31.13 1.68
CA PRO A 72 18.54 31.47 0.56
C PRO A 72 17.96 30.24 -0.20
N CYS A 73 16.92 30.45 -1.02
CA CYS A 73 16.78 29.90 -2.39
C CYS A 73 15.40 30.23 -3.01
N THR A 74 15.21 31.47 -3.47
CA THR A 74 14.06 31.89 -4.28
C THR A 74 14.49 32.73 -5.49
N GLU A 75 15.48 32.24 -6.25
CA GLU A 75 15.93 32.84 -7.51
C GLU A 75 16.11 31.76 -8.61
N SER A 76 14.99 31.24 -9.15
CA SER A 76 15.05 30.35 -10.34
C SER A 76 13.75 30.23 -11.15
N MET A 77 12.81 31.19 -11.08
CA MET A 77 11.54 31.12 -11.83
C MET A 77 11.07 32.42 -12.52
N MET A 78 11.97 33.30 -12.97
CA MET A 78 11.61 34.35 -13.96
C MET A 78 12.73 34.57 -14.99
N ILE A 79 12.50 34.13 -16.22
CA ILE A 79 13.26 34.54 -17.42
C ILE A 79 12.25 34.83 -18.54
N ASN A 80 12.47 35.95 -19.25
CA ASN A 80 11.76 36.48 -20.43
C ASN A 80 10.38 37.12 -20.20
N ASN A 81 10.37 38.45 -20.12
CA ASN A 81 9.90 39.28 -21.25
C ASN A 81 10.45 40.71 -21.14
N ASP A 82 11.14 41.17 -22.20
CA ASP A 82 11.59 42.56 -22.35
C ASP A 82 10.45 43.48 -22.80
N SER A 83 10.27 44.61 -22.11
CA SER A 83 9.84 45.88 -22.73
C SER A 83 10.08 47.06 -21.77
N ASP A 84 10.64 48.16 -22.29
CA ASP A 84 10.99 49.38 -21.55
C ASP A 84 9.86 49.98 -20.68
N ILE A 85 10.20 50.64 -19.56
CA ILE A 85 9.98 52.10 -19.34
C ILE A 85 10.35 52.57 -17.91
N THR A 86 11.23 53.58 -17.85
CA THR A 86 11.53 54.57 -16.77
C THR A 86 11.96 54.14 -15.36
N GLU A 87 13.06 54.77 -14.91
CA GLU A 87 13.48 54.87 -13.51
C GLU A 87 12.41 55.56 -12.65
N GLY A 88 11.88 54.84 -11.66
CA GLY A 88 11.04 55.36 -10.57
C GLY A 88 11.59 54.90 -9.23
N GLN A 89 11.51 55.74 -8.20
CA GLN A 89 12.12 55.46 -6.89
C GLN A 89 11.51 54.22 -6.23
N ALA A 90 12.35 53.23 -5.90
CA ALA A 90 11.93 52.07 -5.12
C ALA A 90 11.57 52.49 -3.68
N THR A 91 10.28 52.56 -3.38
CA THR A 91 9.77 52.43 -2.02
C THR A 91 9.85 50.96 -1.63
N SER A 92 10.44 50.67 -0.46
CA SER A 92 10.37 49.34 0.15
C SER A 92 8.92 49.06 0.54
N GLU A 93 8.24 48.20 -0.21
CA GLU A 93 6.98 47.60 0.22
C GLU A 93 7.30 46.51 1.26
N ASP A 94 7.01 46.81 2.53
CA ASP A 94 6.91 45.78 3.56
C ASP A 94 5.82 44.76 3.16
N PRO A 95 5.97 43.47 3.50
CA PRO A 95 4.92 42.48 3.23
C PRO A 95 3.60 42.90 3.90
N PRO A 96 2.45 42.67 3.24
CA PRO A 96 1.16 43.17 3.74
C PRO A 96 0.88 42.61 5.13
N THR A 97 0.67 43.52 6.09
CA THR A 97 0.34 43.17 7.46
C THR A 97 -1.11 42.67 7.51
N LEU A 98 -1.27 41.36 7.74
CA LEU A 98 -2.57 40.72 7.95
C LEU A 98 -3.35 41.45 9.05
N THR A 99 -4.65 41.65 8.82
CA THR A 99 -5.56 42.19 9.83
C THR A 99 -5.75 41.20 10.99
N ASP A 100 -6.11 41.70 12.17
CA ASP A 100 -6.38 40.86 13.35
C ASP A 100 -7.51 39.84 13.07
N GLU A 101 -8.51 40.21 12.26
CA GLU A 101 -9.61 39.32 11.85
C GLU A 101 -9.13 38.19 10.93
N GLU A 102 -8.31 38.48 9.91
CA GLU A 102 -7.70 37.46 9.05
C GLU A 102 -6.81 36.50 9.84
N LYS A 103 -6.12 37.01 10.86
CA LYS A 103 -5.29 36.19 11.76
C LYS A 103 -6.14 35.25 12.62
N GLU A 104 -7.23 35.73 13.22
CA GLU A 104 -8.16 34.86 13.97
C GLU A 104 -8.80 33.78 13.08
N VAL A 105 -9.13 34.10 11.82
CA VAL A 105 -9.65 33.11 10.86
C VAL A 105 -8.59 32.08 10.46
N ARG A 106 -7.35 32.50 10.22
CA ARG A 106 -6.23 31.58 9.93
C ARG A 106 -6.00 30.62 11.11
N ASP A 107 -5.90 31.13 12.32
CA ASP A 107 -5.67 30.30 13.51
C ASP A 107 -6.85 29.34 13.77
N TYR A 108 -8.10 29.78 13.53
CA TYR A 108 -9.27 28.90 13.57
C TYR A 108 -9.17 27.73 12.57
N LEU A 109 -8.79 28.01 11.32
CA LEU A 109 -8.62 26.97 10.30
C LEU A 109 -7.48 26.00 10.66
N LYS A 110 -6.37 26.47 11.25
CA LYS A 110 -5.29 25.60 11.75
C LYS A 110 -5.81 24.60 12.78
N SER A 111 -6.61 25.04 13.74
CA SER A 111 -7.22 24.16 14.75
C SER A 111 -8.09 23.07 14.11
N LEU A 112 -8.89 23.41 13.09
CA LEU A 112 -9.69 22.42 12.35
C LEU A 112 -8.82 21.44 11.56
N PHE A 113 -7.77 21.92 10.88
CA PHE A 113 -6.81 21.08 10.18
C PHE A 113 -6.09 20.11 11.12
N GLU A 114 -5.72 20.56 12.31
CA GLU A 114 -5.07 19.72 13.31
C GLU A 114 -5.99 18.57 13.78
N ILE A 115 -7.29 18.83 13.95
CA ILE A 115 -8.29 17.78 14.24
C ILE A 115 -8.36 16.75 13.11
N LEU A 116 -8.45 17.21 11.84
CA LEU A 116 -8.50 16.31 10.68
C LEU A 116 -7.22 15.49 10.52
N VAL A 117 -6.06 16.10 10.74
CA VAL A 117 -4.76 15.43 10.72
C VAL A 117 -4.67 14.35 11.81
N VAL A 118 -5.14 14.62 13.03
CA VAL A 118 -5.16 13.62 14.12
C VAL A 118 -6.10 12.46 13.77
N LEU A 119 -7.32 12.76 13.28
CA LEU A 119 -8.29 11.74 12.84
C LEU A 119 -7.71 10.86 11.73
N GLY A 120 -7.14 11.47 10.68
CA GLY A 120 -6.52 10.76 9.57
C GLY A 120 -5.32 9.92 10.00
N LYS A 121 -4.38 10.48 10.78
CA LYS A 121 -3.22 9.72 11.26
C LYS A 121 -3.59 8.50 12.10
N GLN A 122 -4.61 8.63 12.96
CA GLN A 122 -5.10 7.54 13.80
C GLN A 122 -6.14 6.65 13.12
N ASN A 123 -6.46 6.88 11.84
CA ASN A 123 -7.48 6.15 11.08
C ASN A 123 -8.86 6.12 11.76
N ILE A 124 -9.27 7.27 12.32
CA ILE A 124 -10.56 7.43 13.00
C ILE A 124 -11.56 8.04 12.00
N PRO A 125 -12.67 7.36 11.64
CA PRO A 125 -13.69 7.91 10.75
C PRO A 125 -14.32 9.19 11.30
N LEU A 126 -14.57 10.19 10.46
CA LEU A 126 -15.11 11.49 10.90
C LEU A 126 -16.51 11.37 11.52
N ASN A 127 -17.41 10.59 10.91
CA ASN A 127 -18.83 10.54 11.27
C ASN A 127 -19.16 9.61 12.46
N GLY A 128 -18.19 8.86 12.97
CA GLY A 128 -18.41 7.92 14.09
C GLY A 128 -19.43 6.84 13.74
N HIS A 129 -20.41 6.62 14.62
CA HIS A 129 -21.53 5.69 14.39
C HIS A 129 -22.75 6.34 13.72
N ALA A 130 -22.67 7.60 13.31
CA ALA A 130 -23.70 8.21 12.48
C ALA A 130 -23.44 7.83 11.01
N GLU A 131 -24.24 6.92 10.48
CA GLU A 131 -24.26 6.62 9.04
C GLU A 131 -24.68 7.89 8.26
N GLU A 132 -24.28 7.99 6.98
CA GLU A 132 -24.70 9.12 6.11
C GLU A 132 -26.22 9.12 5.81
N ASP A 133 -26.96 8.11 6.29
CA ASP A 133 -28.40 8.01 6.19
C ASP A 133 -29.12 9.12 6.97
N LYS A 134 -29.83 9.98 6.23
CA LYS A 134 -30.60 11.12 6.74
C LYS A 134 -31.78 10.73 7.65
N GLU A 135 -32.06 9.44 7.79
CA GLU A 135 -33.08 8.88 8.68
C GLU A 135 -32.47 8.22 9.94
N SER A 136 -31.14 8.13 10.04
CA SER A 136 -30.44 7.58 11.20
C SER A 136 -30.53 8.51 12.39
N THR A 137 -31.37 8.17 13.38
CA THR A 137 -31.43 8.85 14.68
C THR A 137 -30.25 8.44 15.56
N CYS A 138 -29.03 8.68 15.11
CA CYS A 138 -27.83 8.45 15.91
C CYS A 138 -27.74 9.50 17.02
N PHE A 139 -27.75 9.04 18.28
CA PHE A 139 -27.80 9.93 19.46
C PHE A 139 -26.43 10.48 19.88
N THR A 140 -25.36 10.12 19.18
CA THR A 140 -23.99 10.55 19.48
C THR A 140 -23.47 11.53 18.42
N PRO A 141 -22.74 12.60 18.80
CA PRO A 141 -22.09 13.49 17.84
C PRO A 141 -21.03 12.75 17.02
N SER A 142 -20.66 13.31 15.87
CA SER A 142 -19.57 12.80 15.04
C SER A 142 -18.23 12.85 15.80
N ASN A 143 -17.27 12.00 15.42
CA ASN A 143 -15.93 12.00 16.03
C ASN A 143 -15.22 13.34 15.84
N PHE A 144 -15.44 14.00 14.69
CA PHE A 144 -14.96 15.36 14.44
C PHE A 144 -15.56 16.37 15.45
N GLN A 145 -16.88 16.37 15.61
CA GLN A 145 -17.57 17.27 16.54
C GLN A 145 -17.14 17.01 17.99
N ALA A 146 -16.98 15.74 18.39
CA ALA A 146 -16.54 15.37 19.73
C ALA A 146 -15.10 15.87 20.04
N LEU A 147 -14.17 15.80 19.06
CA LEU A 147 -12.82 16.34 19.21
C LEU A 147 -12.79 17.88 19.22
N LEU A 148 -13.64 18.52 18.42
CA LEU A 148 -13.81 19.97 18.40
C LEU A 148 -14.30 20.49 19.77
N GLU A 149 -15.36 19.87 20.31
CA GLU A 149 -15.89 20.18 21.64
C GLU A 149 -14.85 19.90 22.74
N TYR A 150 -14.09 18.80 22.64
CA TYR A 150 -13.01 18.50 23.57
C TYR A 150 -11.95 19.62 23.60
N ARG A 151 -11.53 20.14 22.43
CA ARG A 151 -10.56 21.24 22.33
C ARG A 151 -11.07 22.57 22.90
N ILE A 152 -12.33 22.93 22.62
CA ILE A 152 -12.99 24.12 23.21
C ILE A 152 -13.01 24.02 24.76
N ASN A 153 -13.28 22.82 25.28
CA ASN A 153 -13.28 22.54 26.72
C ASN A 153 -11.86 22.49 27.32
N ALA A 154 -10.86 22.08 26.55
CA ALA A 154 -9.45 22.07 26.97
C ALA A 154 -8.82 23.48 27.09
N GLY A 155 -9.49 24.52 26.58
CA GLY A 155 -9.05 25.92 26.71
C GLY A 155 -8.63 26.60 25.41
N GLU A 156 -8.97 26.05 24.24
CA GLU A 156 -8.61 26.65 22.96
C GLU A 156 -9.47 27.88 22.64
N GLU A 157 -9.01 29.06 23.06
CA GLU A 157 -9.79 30.31 23.01
C GLU A 157 -10.18 30.77 21.60
N VAL A 158 -9.41 30.43 20.56
CA VAL A 158 -9.77 30.77 19.16
C VAL A 158 -11.03 30.02 18.74
N LEU A 159 -11.08 28.71 18.99
CA LEU A 159 -12.27 27.89 18.78
C LEU A 159 -13.44 28.38 19.66
N ARG A 160 -13.18 28.75 20.93
CA ARG A 160 -14.24 29.25 21.84
C ARG A 160 -14.83 30.58 21.39
N LYS A 161 -14.01 31.56 21.00
CA LYS A 161 -14.47 32.85 20.44
C LYS A 161 -15.38 32.63 19.24
N ARG A 162 -14.98 31.75 18.32
CA ARG A 162 -15.83 31.38 17.17
C ARG A 162 -17.10 30.67 17.65
N PHE A 163 -16.98 29.76 18.63
CA PHE A 163 -18.11 29.05 19.24
C PHE A 163 -19.19 29.99 19.81
N GLU A 164 -18.77 31.03 20.52
CA GLU A 164 -19.66 31.98 21.21
C GLU A 164 -20.25 33.06 20.28
N SER A 165 -19.61 33.33 19.13
CA SER A 165 -20.03 34.37 18.18
C SER A 165 -20.98 33.90 17.08
N THR A 166 -21.02 32.60 16.76
CA THR A 166 -21.91 32.07 15.71
C THR A 166 -23.33 31.78 16.24
N ALA A 167 -24.32 31.77 15.35
CA ALA A 167 -25.71 31.51 15.70
C ALA A 167 -25.93 30.12 16.34
N VAL A 168 -26.90 30.05 17.27
CA VAL A 168 -27.13 28.93 18.21
C VAL A 168 -27.46 27.57 17.57
N ASN A 169 -27.62 27.48 16.24
CA ASN A 169 -27.84 26.22 15.51
C ASN A 169 -27.00 26.13 14.22
N ALA A 170 -25.89 26.87 14.11
CA ALA A 170 -24.97 26.74 12.98
C ALA A 170 -24.08 25.49 13.14
N GLU A 171 -23.87 24.76 12.04
CA GLU A 171 -22.99 23.59 12.00
C GLU A 171 -21.52 24.06 12.00
N TYR A 172 -20.73 23.64 12.99
CA TYR A 172 -19.31 24.01 13.06
C TYR A 172 -18.49 23.13 12.13
N CYS A 173 -18.03 23.72 11.02
CA CYS A 173 -17.41 23.01 9.91
C CYS A 173 -18.36 21.95 9.31
N SER A 174 -19.19 22.37 8.35
CA SER A 174 -20.14 21.48 7.68
C SER A 174 -19.45 20.29 7.01
N SER A 175 -20.20 19.21 6.71
CA SER A 175 -19.63 18.05 6.00
C SER A 175 -18.99 18.41 4.65
N THR A 176 -19.49 19.47 3.99
CA THR A 176 -18.87 20.04 2.77
C THR A 176 -17.51 20.64 3.07
N GLN A 177 -17.42 21.48 4.12
CA GLN A 177 -16.15 22.08 4.55
C GLN A 177 -15.14 21.03 5.00
N GLN A 178 -15.57 20.00 5.73
CA GLN A 178 -14.72 18.87 6.12
C GLN A 178 -14.14 18.14 4.89
N LYS A 179 -14.93 17.91 3.84
CA LYS A 179 -14.46 17.30 2.58
C LYS A 179 -13.45 18.20 1.86
N GLN A 180 -13.75 19.51 1.72
CA GLN A 180 -12.83 20.49 1.13
C GLN A 180 -11.48 20.57 1.88
N MET A 181 -11.51 20.56 3.21
CA MET A 181 -10.29 20.54 4.03
C MET A 181 -9.52 19.22 3.91
N LEU A 182 -10.20 18.06 3.85
CA LEU A 182 -9.55 16.78 3.59
C LEU A 182 -8.87 16.71 2.21
N GLU A 183 -9.48 17.30 1.18
CA GLU A 183 -8.86 17.42 -0.15
C GLU A 183 -7.58 18.28 -0.12
N VAL A 184 -7.55 19.33 0.71
CA VAL A 184 -6.33 20.13 0.93
C VAL A 184 -5.27 19.34 1.69
N CYS A 185 -5.66 18.60 2.75
CA CYS A 185 -4.73 17.69 3.44
C CYS A 185 -4.12 16.69 2.46
N GLU A 186 -4.93 16.09 1.57
CA GLU A 186 -4.43 15.19 0.54
C GLU A 186 -3.45 15.90 -0.40
N SER A 187 -3.82 17.08 -0.90
CA SER A 187 -3.01 17.82 -1.88
C SER A 187 -1.65 18.21 -1.31
N CYS A 188 -1.58 18.71 -0.08
CA CYS A 188 -0.32 19.11 0.56
C CYS A 188 0.61 17.89 0.80
N ILE A 189 0.08 16.78 1.31
CA ILE A 189 0.85 15.54 1.56
C ILE A 189 1.37 14.95 0.24
N ARG A 190 0.52 14.95 -0.78
CA ARG A 190 0.87 14.44 -2.12
C ARG A 190 1.95 15.31 -2.77
N GLU A 191 1.84 16.63 -2.66
CA GLU A 191 2.83 17.53 -3.27
C GLU A 191 4.20 17.46 -2.59
N GLU A 192 4.29 17.25 -1.28
CA GLU A 192 5.58 16.99 -0.58
C GLU A 192 6.28 15.74 -1.16
N LEU A 193 5.54 14.65 -1.40
CA LEU A 193 6.05 13.44 -2.05
C LEU A 193 6.43 13.68 -3.52
N LEU A 194 5.58 14.35 -4.28
CA LEU A 194 5.79 14.60 -5.71
C LEU A 194 6.98 15.54 -5.95
N GLN A 195 7.21 16.53 -5.07
CA GLN A 195 8.38 17.39 -5.13
C GLN A 195 9.67 16.55 -5.02
N GLU A 196 9.78 15.68 -4.02
CA GLU A 196 10.96 14.80 -3.84
C GLU A 196 11.18 13.90 -5.07
N ILE A 197 10.11 13.37 -5.66
CA ILE A 197 10.17 12.55 -6.89
C ILE A 197 10.67 13.38 -8.08
N ARG A 198 10.17 14.62 -8.26
CA ARG A 198 10.61 15.51 -9.35
C ARG A 198 12.09 15.89 -9.20
N GLU A 199 12.58 16.12 -7.98
CA GLU A 199 14.01 16.34 -7.69
C GLU A 199 14.86 15.09 -8.02
N CYS A 200 14.33 13.89 -7.80
CA CYS A 200 15.00 12.64 -8.11
C CYS A 200 14.97 12.25 -9.60
N ARG A 201 14.18 12.97 -10.42
CA ARG A 201 13.93 12.79 -11.86
C ARG A 201 13.27 11.46 -12.24
N PHE A 202 13.90 10.32 -11.94
CA PHE A 202 13.47 9.00 -12.39
C PHE A 202 12.58 8.28 -11.37
N PHE A 203 11.52 7.65 -11.87
CA PHE A 203 10.58 6.88 -11.06
C PHE A 203 10.07 5.64 -11.81
N SER A 204 9.36 4.78 -11.10
CA SER A 204 8.58 3.67 -11.63
C SER A 204 7.17 3.66 -11.02
N LEU A 205 6.18 3.25 -11.82
CA LEU A 205 4.79 3.13 -11.38
C LEU A 205 4.54 1.73 -10.80
N VAL A 206 3.98 1.64 -9.60
CA VAL A 206 3.59 0.36 -8.99
C VAL A 206 2.13 0.44 -8.56
N THR A 207 1.32 -0.57 -8.90
CA THR A 207 -0.08 -0.65 -8.48
C THR A 207 -0.40 -1.96 -7.80
N GLU A 208 -1.36 -1.91 -6.89
CA GLU A 208 -1.88 -3.09 -6.19
C GLU A 208 -3.21 -3.59 -6.75
N ASP A 209 -3.65 -4.72 -6.22
CA ASP A 209 -5.00 -5.23 -6.43
C ASP A 209 -6.07 -4.21 -5.99
N LEU A 210 -7.26 -4.31 -6.57
CA LEU A 210 -8.29 -3.29 -6.40
C LEU A 210 -8.85 -3.25 -4.98
N VAL A 211 -9.05 -2.04 -4.47
CA VAL A 211 -9.65 -1.76 -3.16
C VAL A 211 -11.05 -1.20 -3.37
N GLU A 212 -12.05 -1.77 -2.69
CA GLU A 212 -13.36 -1.15 -2.58
C GLU A 212 -13.33 -0.01 -1.56
N ILE A 213 -13.79 1.17 -1.98
CA ILE A 213 -13.96 2.37 -1.16
C ILE A 213 -15.33 2.96 -1.53
N THR A 214 -16.20 3.18 -0.54
CA THR A 214 -17.55 3.76 -0.75
C THR A 214 -18.36 3.09 -1.87
N GLY A 215 -18.27 1.76 -2.01
CA GLY A 215 -18.97 0.97 -3.05
C GLY A 215 -18.33 1.00 -4.44
N GLU A 216 -17.20 1.69 -4.62
CA GLU A 216 -16.50 1.85 -5.89
C GLU A 216 -15.12 1.18 -5.86
N CYS A 217 -14.77 0.49 -6.95
CA CYS A 217 -13.44 -0.11 -7.10
C CYS A 217 -12.37 0.96 -7.42
N HIS A 218 -11.29 0.93 -6.66
CA HIS A 218 -10.18 1.87 -6.75
C HIS A 218 -8.85 1.14 -6.95
N LEU A 219 -8.00 1.66 -7.84
CA LEU A 219 -6.65 1.20 -8.09
C LEU A 219 -5.66 1.98 -7.19
N PRO A 220 -4.97 1.34 -6.24
CA PRO A 220 -3.96 1.98 -5.42
C PRO A 220 -2.71 2.29 -6.23
N LEU A 221 -2.22 3.54 -6.16
CA LEU A 221 -1.06 4.01 -6.92
C LEU A 221 0.13 4.31 -5.99
N PHE A 222 1.26 3.68 -6.31
CA PHE A 222 2.54 3.88 -5.65
C PHE A 222 3.58 4.35 -6.66
N LEU A 223 4.51 5.20 -6.20
CA LEU A 223 5.64 5.64 -6.99
C LEU A 223 6.95 5.22 -6.32
N ARG A 224 7.85 4.69 -7.13
CA ARG A 224 9.11 4.10 -6.69
C ARG A 224 10.28 4.85 -7.30
N PHE A 225 11.19 5.36 -6.46
CA PHE A 225 12.26 6.27 -6.87
C PHE A 225 13.47 6.11 -5.95
N VAL A 226 14.62 6.69 -6.32
CA VAL A 226 15.83 6.67 -5.47
C VAL A 226 16.12 8.07 -4.97
N ASP A 227 15.98 8.27 -3.66
CA ASP A 227 16.09 9.56 -2.98
C ASP A 227 17.50 10.20 -3.07
N GLN A 228 17.65 11.39 -2.49
CA GLN A 228 18.92 12.10 -2.39
C GLN A 228 19.97 11.35 -1.51
N SER A 229 19.53 10.49 -0.60
CA SER A 229 20.37 9.65 0.27
C SER A 229 20.76 8.31 -0.39
N ASN A 230 20.41 8.12 -1.66
CA ASN A 230 20.55 6.87 -2.42
C ASN A 230 19.78 5.68 -1.84
N CYS A 231 18.72 5.94 -1.06
CA CYS A 231 17.77 4.90 -0.66
C CYS A 231 16.68 4.78 -1.73
N LEU A 232 16.43 3.54 -2.16
CA LEU A 232 15.27 3.21 -2.99
C LEU A 232 14.02 3.28 -2.12
N ARG A 233 13.07 4.14 -2.44
CA ARG A 233 11.78 4.33 -1.73
C ARG A 233 10.62 3.94 -2.63
N GLU A 234 9.51 3.54 -2.01
CA GLU A 234 8.25 3.21 -2.66
C GLU A 234 7.11 3.79 -1.80
N GLU A 235 6.47 4.85 -2.28
CA GLU A 235 5.54 5.67 -1.50
C GLU A 235 4.13 5.63 -2.09
N PHE A 236 3.11 5.74 -1.23
CA PHE A 236 1.71 5.71 -1.63
C PHE A 236 1.19 7.11 -1.95
N ILE A 237 0.72 7.31 -3.19
CA ILE A 237 0.37 8.64 -3.73
C ILE A 237 -1.15 8.88 -3.77
N GLY A 238 -1.95 7.80 -3.85
CA GLY A 238 -3.40 7.89 -3.81
C GLY A 238 -4.12 6.77 -4.55
N PHE A 239 -5.41 7.00 -4.81
CA PHE A 239 -6.29 6.04 -5.49
C PHE A 239 -6.80 6.60 -6.81
N LEU A 240 -6.83 5.75 -7.84
CA LEU A 240 -7.48 6.04 -9.12
C LEU A 240 -8.81 5.27 -9.23
N PRO A 241 -9.95 5.93 -9.53
CA PRO A 241 -11.22 5.22 -9.73
C PRO A 241 -11.14 4.27 -10.94
N PHE A 242 -11.40 2.98 -10.72
CA PHE A 242 -11.19 1.91 -11.68
C PHE A 242 -12.44 1.63 -12.53
N GLU A 243 -12.78 2.58 -13.40
CA GLU A 243 -14.01 2.54 -14.20
C GLU A 243 -13.72 2.56 -15.71
N GLY A 244 -14.79 2.58 -16.52
CA GLY A 244 -14.69 2.63 -17.98
C GLY A 244 -14.09 1.38 -18.62
N ASP A 245 -13.67 1.51 -19.87
CA ASP A 245 -12.93 0.49 -20.63
C ASP A 245 -11.41 0.59 -20.38
N GLU A 246 -10.62 -0.24 -21.09
CA GLU A 246 -9.16 -0.26 -21.01
C GLU A 246 -8.54 1.09 -21.43
N GLU A 247 -9.13 1.77 -22.41
CA GLU A 247 -8.61 3.00 -23.00
C GLU A 247 -8.85 4.20 -22.08
N THR A 248 -10.10 4.41 -21.65
CA THR A 248 -10.49 5.44 -20.68
C THR A 248 -9.67 5.34 -19.39
N LEU A 249 -9.41 4.12 -18.90
CA LEU A 249 -8.60 3.92 -17.71
C LEU A 249 -7.12 4.29 -17.95
N THR A 250 -6.57 3.98 -19.13
CA THR A 250 -5.19 4.34 -19.48
C THR A 250 -5.04 5.86 -19.59
N GLU A 251 -5.98 6.54 -20.26
CA GLU A 251 -6.00 8.00 -20.38
C GLU A 251 -6.14 8.68 -19.00
N ARG A 252 -7.04 8.18 -18.16
CA ARG A 252 -7.26 8.69 -16.79
C ARG A 252 -6.00 8.54 -15.93
N LEU A 253 -5.32 7.38 -15.97
CA LEU A 253 -4.07 7.14 -15.26
C LEU A 253 -2.95 8.08 -15.73
N LEU A 254 -2.83 8.30 -17.04
CA LEU A 254 -1.87 9.24 -17.60
C LEU A 254 -2.19 10.69 -17.20
N PHE A 255 -3.46 11.10 -17.23
CA PHE A 255 -3.91 12.43 -16.82
C PHE A 255 -3.62 12.73 -15.34
N GLU A 256 -3.82 11.75 -14.43
CA GLU A 256 -3.41 11.90 -13.04
C GLU A 256 -1.90 12.14 -12.93
N ILE A 257 -1.08 11.29 -13.58
CA ILE A 257 0.38 11.34 -13.47
C ILE A 257 0.97 12.61 -14.13
N THR A 258 0.51 12.99 -15.32
CA THR A 258 1.09 14.14 -16.05
C THR A 258 0.45 15.46 -15.64
N GLU A 259 -0.88 15.58 -15.74
CA GLU A 259 -1.55 16.88 -15.60
C GLU A 259 -1.81 17.26 -14.13
N LYS A 260 -2.19 16.28 -13.27
CA LYS A 260 -2.42 16.57 -11.84
C LYS A 260 -1.15 16.49 -11.00
N TRP A 261 -0.30 15.50 -11.24
CA TRP A 261 0.90 15.28 -10.42
C TRP A 261 2.16 15.94 -11.00
N GLY A 262 2.10 16.46 -12.24
CA GLY A 262 3.21 17.16 -12.87
C GLY A 262 4.43 16.28 -13.12
N LEU A 263 4.25 14.96 -13.28
CA LEU A 263 5.34 14.01 -13.53
C LEU A 263 5.48 13.75 -15.03
N ASN A 264 6.72 13.80 -15.53
CA ASN A 264 7.01 13.47 -16.92
C ASN A 264 7.19 11.96 -17.08
N MET A 265 6.27 11.31 -17.80
CA MET A 265 6.34 9.88 -18.13
C MET A 265 7.59 9.48 -18.94
N GLU A 266 8.27 10.41 -19.61
CA GLU A 266 9.58 10.17 -20.22
C GLU A 266 10.68 9.83 -19.20
N TYR A 267 10.45 10.07 -17.90
CA TYR A 267 11.32 9.63 -16.80
C TYR A 267 10.81 8.40 -16.03
N CYS A 268 9.68 7.81 -16.45
CA CYS A 268 9.22 6.53 -15.94
C CYS A 268 10.12 5.40 -16.50
N ARG A 269 10.72 4.59 -15.62
CA ARG A 269 11.71 3.55 -15.99
C ARG A 269 11.24 2.12 -15.76
N GLY A 270 10.10 1.97 -15.09
CA GLY A 270 9.44 0.69 -14.91
C GLY A 270 7.98 0.85 -14.57
N GLN A 271 7.21 -0.20 -14.83
CA GLN A 271 5.84 -0.35 -14.36
C GLN A 271 5.64 -1.77 -13.82
N ALA A 272 4.86 -1.91 -12.77
CA ALA A 272 4.43 -3.21 -12.26
C ALA A 272 3.03 -3.13 -11.67
N HIS A 273 2.21 -4.11 -12.04
CA HIS A 273 0.79 -4.10 -11.74
C HIS A 273 0.39 -5.44 -11.13
N VAL A 274 0.20 -5.45 -9.81
CA VAL A 274 -0.46 -6.57 -9.12
C VAL A 274 -1.96 -6.42 -9.36
N SER A 275 -2.62 -7.48 -9.79
CA SER A 275 -4.08 -7.50 -10.01
C SER A 275 -4.57 -8.95 -10.03
N SER A 276 -5.76 -9.19 -9.50
CA SER A 276 -6.35 -10.53 -9.38
C SER A 276 -7.68 -10.67 -10.10
N GLY A 277 -8.04 -11.93 -10.40
CA GLY A 277 -9.38 -12.30 -10.84
C GLY A 277 -9.74 -11.78 -12.24
N VAL A 278 -10.89 -11.11 -12.35
CA VAL A 278 -11.41 -10.64 -13.64
C VAL A 278 -10.73 -9.36 -14.14
N PHE A 279 -10.11 -8.59 -13.24
CA PHE A 279 -9.52 -7.29 -13.56
C PHE A 279 -8.14 -7.38 -14.20
N THR A 280 -7.43 -8.49 -14.01
CA THR A 280 -6.06 -8.71 -14.51
C THR A 280 -5.95 -8.54 -16.03
N LYS A 281 -6.99 -8.93 -16.79
CA LYS A 281 -7.03 -8.71 -18.24
C LYS A 281 -7.05 -7.21 -18.60
N LYS A 282 -7.88 -6.42 -17.91
CA LYS A 282 -7.98 -4.96 -18.11
C LYS A 282 -6.65 -4.30 -17.73
N MET A 283 -6.08 -4.66 -16.58
CA MET A 283 -4.82 -4.11 -16.10
C MET A 283 -3.63 -4.45 -17.00
N LYS A 284 -3.53 -5.71 -17.50
CA LYS A 284 -2.53 -6.09 -18.51
C LYS A 284 -2.66 -5.24 -19.79
N SER A 285 -3.88 -4.93 -20.22
CA SER A 285 -4.11 -4.11 -21.41
C SER A 285 -3.73 -2.63 -21.22
N VAL A 286 -3.85 -2.09 -20.00
CA VAL A 286 -3.29 -0.77 -19.63
C VAL A 286 -1.76 -0.82 -19.66
N ALA A 287 -1.16 -1.84 -19.04
CA ALA A 287 0.30 -1.99 -18.98
C ALA A 287 0.94 -2.07 -20.37
N THR A 288 0.32 -2.81 -21.30
CA THR A 288 0.75 -2.85 -22.70
C THR A 288 0.69 -1.48 -23.37
N ARG A 289 -0.42 -0.73 -23.24
CA ARG A 289 -0.53 0.63 -23.82
C ARG A 289 0.48 1.61 -23.23
N LEU A 290 0.76 1.53 -21.93
CA LEU A 290 1.79 2.33 -21.28
C LEU A 290 3.18 2.02 -21.84
N ALA A 291 3.51 0.74 -22.05
CA ALA A 291 4.79 0.33 -22.65
C ALA A 291 4.91 0.68 -24.15
N GLU A 292 3.80 0.67 -24.89
CA GLU A 292 3.73 1.11 -26.29
C GLU A 292 3.97 2.63 -26.42
N LYS A 293 3.40 3.43 -25.50
CA LYS A 293 3.56 4.89 -25.49
C LYS A 293 4.91 5.33 -24.91
N TYR A 294 5.40 4.64 -23.88
CA TYR A 294 6.65 4.94 -23.17
C TYR A 294 7.53 3.69 -23.09
N SER A 295 8.34 3.45 -24.13
CA SER A 295 9.14 2.21 -24.27
C SER A 295 10.21 1.98 -23.21
N LEU A 296 10.58 3.03 -22.45
CA LEU A 296 11.46 2.95 -21.28
C LEU A 296 10.70 2.64 -19.98
N ALA A 297 9.37 2.73 -19.93
CA ALA A 297 8.56 2.31 -18.79
C ALA A 297 8.34 0.79 -18.84
N VAL A 298 9.41 0.03 -18.61
CA VAL A 298 9.44 -1.42 -18.82
C VAL A 298 8.46 -2.12 -17.87
N HIS A 299 7.55 -2.94 -18.41
CA HIS A 299 6.67 -3.80 -17.61
C HIS A 299 7.47 -4.94 -16.97
N THR A 300 7.33 -5.09 -15.65
CA THR A 300 8.10 -6.03 -14.83
C THR A 300 7.22 -6.65 -13.73
N PRO A 301 7.57 -7.82 -13.16
CA PRO A 301 6.91 -8.32 -11.94
C PRO A 301 7.24 -7.38 -10.77
N CYS A 302 6.32 -7.23 -9.81
CA CYS A 302 6.60 -6.46 -8.60
C CYS A 302 7.38 -7.31 -7.58
N SER A 303 8.42 -6.75 -6.94
CA SER A 303 9.18 -7.43 -5.89
C SER A 303 8.39 -7.74 -4.61
N THR A 304 7.21 -7.12 -4.43
CA THR A 304 6.31 -7.40 -3.31
C THR A 304 5.42 -8.63 -3.55
N CYS A 305 5.27 -9.08 -4.81
CA CYS A 305 4.42 -10.22 -5.18
C CYS A 305 5.31 -11.38 -5.66
N ALA A 306 5.16 -12.57 -5.06
CA ALA A 306 5.88 -13.75 -5.54
C ALA A 306 5.51 -14.08 -6.99
N LEU A 307 6.50 -14.46 -7.82
CA LEU A 307 6.27 -14.66 -9.25
C LEU A 307 5.19 -15.73 -9.52
N ASN A 308 5.15 -16.79 -8.72
CA ASN A 308 4.15 -17.85 -8.87
C ASN A 308 2.72 -17.35 -8.57
N ILE A 309 2.56 -16.43 -7.62
CA ILE A 309 1.28 -15.78 -7.28
C ILE A 309 0.87 -14.80 -8.37
N TYR A 310 1.82 -14.01 -8.91
CA TYR A 310 1.60 -13.15 -10.07
C TYR A 310 1.14 -13.96 -11.30
N LEU A 311 1.84 -15.06 -11.62
CA LEU A 311 1.50 -15.95 -12.73
C LEU A 311 0.11 -16.57 -12.54
N ALA A 312 -0.21 -17.10 -11.36
CA ALA A 312 -1.52 -17.68 -11.08
C ALA A 312 -2.66 -16.64 -11.17
N ASN A 313 -2.48 -15.44 -10.61
CA ASN A 313 -3.45 -14.34 -10.69
C ASN A 313 -3.70 -13.82 -12.12
N SER A 314 -2.77 -14.04 -13.04
CA SER A 314 -2.92 -13.69 -14.45
C SER A 314 -3.77 -14.68 -15.27
N ILE A 315 -4.03 -15.87 -14.74
CA ILE A 315 -4.83 -16.92 -15.39
C ILE A 315 -6.32 -16.64 -15.15
N THR A 316 -7.10 -16.58 -16.23
CA THR A 316 -8.55 -16.25 -16.20
C THR A 316 -9.47 -17.48 -16.19
N LEU A 317 -8.93 -18.66 -15.88
CA LEU A 317 -9.68 -19.91 -15.76
C LEU A 317 -10.43 -19.96 -14.43
N THR A 318 -11.67 -20.45 -14.43
CA THR A 318 -12.55 -20.45 -13.25
C THR A 318 -11.95 -21.22 -12.07
N GLY A 319 -11.46 -22.45 -12.27
CA GLY A 319 -10.76 -23.20 -11.21
C GLY A 319 -9.60 -22.42 -10.58
N VAL A 320 -8.75 -21.77 -11.38
CA VAL A 320 -7.61 -20.98 -10.86
C VAL A 320 -8.09 -19.75 -10.09
N GLN A 321 -9.11 -19.05 -10.58
CA GLN A 321 -9.72 -17.94 -9.87
C GLN A 321 -10.35 -18.38 -8.53
N ILE A 322 -10.95 -19.57 -8.47
CA ILE A 322 -11.44 -20.16 -7.21
C ILE A 322 -10.26 -20.39 -6.26
N VAL A 323 -9.20 -21.10 -6.69
CA VAL A 323 -8.00 -21.34 -5.87
C VAL A 323 -7.42 -20.05 -5.29
N MET A 324 -7.18 -19.03 -6.13
CA MET A 324 -6.64 -17.74 -5.68
C MET A 324 -7.60 -16.99 -4.75
N SER A 325 -8.92 -17.10 -4.95
CA SER A 325 -9.90 -16.49 -4.05
C SER A 325 -9.98 -17.20 -2.69
N THR A 326 -9.86 -18.53 -2.67
CA THR A 326 -9.84 -19.32 -1.44
C THR A 326 -8.55 -19.07 -0.65
N PHE A 327 -7.40 -18.90 -1.30
CA PHE A 327 -6.17 -18.49 -0.62
C PHE A 327 -6.34 -17.15 0.14
N LYS A 328 -6.96 -16.14 -0.50
CA LYS A 328 -7.26 -14.86 0.17
C LYS A 328 -8.25 -15.00 1.33
N LYS A 329 -9.26 -15.86 1.20
CA LYS A 329 -10.21 -16.16 2.28
C LYS A 329 -9.50 -16.84 3.46
N ILE A 330 -8.69 -17.86 3.20
CA ILE A 330 -7.90 -18.57 4.21
C ILE A 330 -7.00 -17.59 4.96
N ASP A 331 -6.25 -16.74 4.25
CA ASP A 331 -5.40 -15.74 4.89
C ASP A 331 -6.23 -14.77 5.76
N SER A 332 -7.28 -14.15 5.21
CA SER A 332 -8.15 -13.23 5.96
C SER A 332 -8.85 -13.88 7.16
N PHE A 333 -9.13 -15.19 7.11
CA PHE A 333 -9.82 -15.94 8.16
C PHE A 333 -8.89 -16.27 9.32
N PHE A 334 -7.65 -16.71 9.04
CA PHE A 334 -6.69 -17.08 10.08
C PHE A 334 -5.80 -15.92 10.56
N SER A 335 -5.40 -14.98 9.70
CA SER A 335 -4.44 -13.90 10.05
C SER A 335 -4.92 -13.00 11.20
N ASN A 336 -6.24 -12.81 11.34
CA ASN A 336 -6.84 -11.91 12.33
C ASN A 336 -7.27 -12.59 13.65
N SER A 337 -7.07 -13.91 13.80
CA SER A 337 -7.55 -14.65 14.96
C SER A 337 -6.56 -15.71 15.45
N LEU A 338 -5.87 -15.42 16.55
CA LEU A 338 -4.99 -16.37 17.24
C LEU A 338 -5.72 -17.64 17.68
N VAL A 339 -7.03 -17.58 17.93
CA VAL A 339 -7.83 -18.76 18.31
C VAL A 339 -8.07 -19.67 17.11
N LEU A 340 -8.32 -19.11 15.92
CA LEU A 340 -8.45 -19.90 14.69
C LEU A 340 -7.09 -20.48 14.24
N GLN A 341 -5.99 -19.74 14.43
CA GLN A 341 -4.64 -20.28 14.19
C GLN A 341 -4.34 -21.48 15.10
N ALA A 342 -4.69 -21.40 16.39
CA ALA A 342 -4.51 -22.52 17.32
C ALA A 342 -5.32 -23.78 16.94
N GLU A 343 -6.53 -23.63 16.37
CA GLU A 343 -7.26 -24.78 15.81
C GLU A 343 -6.55 -25.39 14.60
N LEU A 344 -5.99 -24.56 13.72
CA LEU A 344 -5.22 -25.04 12.57
C LEU A 344 -3.96 -25.79 13.01
N GLU A 345 -3.21 -25.26 13.98
CA GLU A 345 -2.08 -25.97 14.59
C GLU A 345 -2.49 -27.31 15.22
N HIS A 346 -3.66 -27.36 15.86
CA HIS A 346 -4.22 -28.57 16.44
C HIS A 346 -4.61 -29.60 15.37
N ALA A 347 -5.27 -29.16 14.30
CA ALA A 347 -5.61 -29.99 13.15
C ALA A 347 -4.36 -30.54 12.43
N ILE A 348 -3.32 -29.71 12.23
CA ILE A 348 -2.00 -30.13 11.73
C ILE A 348 -1.39 -31.19 12.66
N SER A 349 -1.50 -31.01 13.98
CA SER A 349 -1.01 -31.97 14.98
C SER A 349 -1.75 -33.31 14.93
N ILE A 350 -3.05 -33.31 14.64
CA ILE A 350 -3.86 -34.52 14.48
C ILE A 350 -3.51 -35.24 13.19
N PHE A 351 -3.42 -34.53 12.07
CA PHE A 351 -3.18 -35.14 10.77
C PHE A 351 -1.75 -35.70 10.65
N TYR A 352 -0.74 -34.96 11.12
CA TYR A 352 0.67 -35.39 11.07
C TYR A 352 1.12 -36.20 12.31
N GLN A 353 0.20 -36.92 12.97
CA GLN A 353 0.54 -37.84 14.06
C GLN A 353 1.56 -38.89 13.59
N GLY A 354 2.77 -38.86 14.16
CA GLY A 354 3.88 -39.74 13.78
C GLY A 354 4.93 -39.09 12.85
N ASN A 355 4.73 -37.86 12.40
CA ASN A 355 5.75 -37.06 11.71
C ASN A 355 5.86 -35.65 12.35
N GLU A 356 6.44 -35.61 13.55
CA GLU A 356 6.56 -34.37 14.34
C GLU A 356 7.39 -33.29 13.63
N GLU A 357 8.38 -33.67 12.82
CA GLU A 357 9.21 -32.73 12.03
C GLU A 357 8.34 -31.95 11.04
N LYS A 358 7.61 -32.66 10.15
CA LYS A 358 6.70 -32.02 9.19
C LYS A 358 5.54 -31.28 9.89
N ALA A 359 5.04 -31.80 11.01
CA ALA A 359 4.01 -31.12 11.80
C ALA A 359 4.49 -29.76 12.34
N ASN A 360 5.73 -29.68 12.83
CA ASN A 360 6.30 -28.45 13.35
C ASN A 360 6.62 -27.45 12.23
N ASP A 361 7.21 -27.90 11.12
CA ASP A 361 7.48 -27.05 9.94
C ASP A 361 6.21 -26.38 9.40
N LEU A 362 5.10 -27.12 9.37
CA LEU A 362 3.80 -26.60 8.91
C LEU A 362 3.15 -25.63 9.91
N LYS A 363 3.32 -25.83 11.23
CA LYS A 363 2.90 -24.85 12.25
C LYS A 363 3.68 -23.54 12.14
N GLU A 364 5.00 -23.61 12.04
CA GLU A 364 5.80 -22.39 11.82
C GLU A 364 5.37 -21.69 10.52
N THR A 365 5.03 -22.46 9.48
CA THR A 365 4.57 -21.92 8.20
C THR A 365 3.16 -21.31 8.27
N CYS A 366 2.22 -21.85 9.06
CA CYS A 366 0.85 -21.32 9.12
C CYS A 366 0.74 -19.96 9.83
N HIS A 367 1.73 -19.56 10.63
CA HIS A 367 1.85 -18.19 11.15
C HIS A 367 2.47 -17.19 10.15
N THR A 368 2.88 -17.64 8.96
CA THR A 368 3.35 -16.77 7.87
C THR A 368 2.23 -16.56 6.84
N SER A 369 2.27 -15.47 6.08
CA SER A 369 1.43 -15.24 4.89
C SER A 369 1.81 -16.20 3.77
N TRP A 370 1.58 -17.50 4.00
CA TRP A 370 2.15 -18.57 3.21
C TRP A 370 1.48 -18.69 1.83
N THR A 371 0.27 -18.15 1.72
CA THR A 371 -0.56 -17.98 0.52
C THR A 371 0.03 -17.01 -0.50
N GLU A 372 1.02 -16.18 -0.12
CA GLU A 372 1.68 -15.19 -0.99
C GLU A 372 3.12 -15.55 -1.39
N ARG A 373 3.59 -16.75 -1.01
CA ARG A 373 4.97 -17.22 -1.23
C ARG A 373 5.19 -17.79 -2.64
N HIS A 374 6.45 -18.11 -2.95
CA HIS A 374 6.80 -18.86 -4.16
C HIS A 374 6.39 -20.34 -4.09
N ASP A 375 6.18 -20.87 -2.89
CA ASP A 375 5.85 -22.27 -2.62
C ASP A 375 4.42 -22.50 -2.11
N SER A 376 3.53 -21.52 -2.28
CA SER A 376 2.15 -21.58 -1.79
C SER A 376 1.35 -22.75 -2.35
N PHE A 377 1.63 -23.20 -3.58
CA PHE A 377 0.88 -24.31 -4.19
C PHE A 377 1.40 -25.68 -3.71
N GLU A 378 2.70 -25.84 -3.45
CA GLU A 378 3.18 -27.02 -2.72
C GLU A 378 2.62 -27.05 -1.28
N LEU A 379 2.72 -25.92 -0.57
CA LEU A 379 2.24 -25.79 0.81
C LEU A 379 0.73 -26.01 0.93
N ALA A 380 -0.07 -25.50 0.01
CA ALA A 380 -1.53 -25.74 0.00
C ALA A 380 -1.87 -27.22 -0.17
N VAL A 381 -1.09 -28.01 -0.93
CA VAL A 381 -1.27 -29.46 -1.00
C VAL A 381 -0.86 -30.13 0.31
N ASP A 382 0.25 -29.72 0.93
CA ASP A 382 0.68 -30.23 2.24
C ASP A 382 -0.29 -29.87 3.38
N PHE A 383 -0.98 -28.73 3.29
CA PHE A 383 -1.98 -28.30 4.26
C PHE A 383 -3.38 -28.87 4.01
N LEU A 384 -3.73 -29.28 2.78
CA LEU A 384 -5.12 -29.49 2.34
C LEU A 384 -5.97 -30.30 3.31
N GLU A 385 -5.49 -31.48 3.73
CA GLU A 385 -6.24 -32.39 4.61
C GLU A 385 -6.39 -31.80 6.04
N SER A 386 -5.33 -31.18 6.56
CA SER A 386 -5.35 -30.52 7.88
C SER A 386 -6.18 -29.23 7.90
N LEU A 387 -6.23 -28.50 6.77
CA LEU A 387 -7.10 -27.34 6.59
C LEU A 387 -8.56 -27.77 6.55
N LEU A 388 -8.90 -28.81 5.77
CA LEU A 388 -10.26 -29.33 5.67
C LEU A 388 -10.75 -29.79 7.05
N LEU A 389 -9.97 -30.63 7.76
CA LEU A 389 -10.27 -31.07 9.12
C LEU A 389 -10.47 -29.90 10.11
N CYS A 390 -9.70 -28.81 9.96
CA CYS A 390 -9.87 -27.60 10.76
C CYS A 390 -11.19 -26.87 10.46
N VAL A 391 -11.46 -26.54 9.19
CA VAL A 391 -12.68 -25.80 8.83
C VAL A 391 -13.96 -26.64 8.97
N ASP A 392 -13.84 -27.96 8.88
CA ASP A 392 -14.95 -28.89 9.15
C ASP A 392 -15.36 -28.81 10.63
N SER A 393 -14.41 -29.04 11.54
CA SER A 393 -14.61 -28.87 12.99
C SER A 393 -15.17 -27.48 13.37
N ILE A 394 -14.68 -26.41 12.71
CA ILE A 394 -15.14 -25.04 12.99
C ILE A 394 -16.59 -24.81 12.53
N HIS A 395 -17.00 -25.31 11.36
CA HIS A 395 -18.37 -25.06 10.87
C HIS A 395 -19.42 -25.99 11.48
N ASP A 396 -19.05 -27.24 11.80
CA ASP A 396 -19.91 -28.16 12.56
C ASP A 396 -20.22 -27.59 13.95
N ASN A 397 -19.23 -26.93 14.57
CA ASN A 397 -19.39 -26.12 15.79
C ASN A 397 -20.10 -26.85 16.94
N GLU A 398 -19.84 -28.15 17.14
CA GLU A 398 -20.52 -28.99 18.14
C GLU A 398 -20.48 -28.42 19.56
N ASP A 399 -19.38 -27.73 19.91
CA ASP A 399 -19.15 -27.08 21.20
C ASP A 399 -19.83 -25.68 21.33
N PHE A 400 -20.49 -25.18 20.28
CA PHE A 400 -21.07 -23.82 20.19
C PHE A 400 -20.07 -22.70 20.51
N LYS A 401 -18.80 -22.91 20.15
CA LYS A 401 -17.67 -22.00 20.40
C LYS A 401 -17.65 -20.81 19.43
N TRP A 402 -18.06 -21.03 18.19
CA TRP A 402 -17.94 -20.06 17.10
C TRP A 402 -19.25 -19.32 16.84
N SER A 403 -19.14 -18.09 16.33
CA SER A 403 -20.30 -17.30 15.90
C SER A 403 -20.78 -17.71 14.51
N ASP A 404 -22.05 -17.44 14.21
CA ASP A 404 -22.69 -17.74 12.92
C ASP A 404 -21.90 -17.21 11.70
N GLN A 405 -21.19 -16.09 11.84
CA GLN A 405 -20.32 -15.56 10.78
C GLN A 405 -19.08 -16.43 10.57
N VAL A 406 -18.41 -16.83 11.65
CA VAL A 406 -17.19 -17.66 11.59
C VAL A 406 -17.51 -19.06 11.07
N THR A 407 -18.64 -19.65 11.46
CA THR A 407 -19.08 -20.94 10.93
C THR A 407 -19.46 -20.86 9.45
N ALA A 408 -20.14 -19.80 9.01
CA ALA A 408 -20.47 -19.58 7.61
C ALA A 408 -19.21 -19.38 6.75
N ASP A 409 -18.23 -18.60 7.22
CA ASP A 409 -16.97 -18.39 6.50
C ASP A 409 -16.13 -19.68 6.43
N ALA A 410 -16.08 -20.47 7.51
CA ALA A 410 -15.45 -21.79 7.52
C ALA A 410 -16.11 -22.77 6.53
N TYR A 411 -17.44 -22.85 6.53
CA TYR A 411 -18.20 -23.68 5.57
C TYR A 411 -17.92 -23.27 4.11
N MET A 412 -17.85 -21.97 3.83
CA MET A 412 -17.51 -21.45 2.49
C MET A 412 -16.05 -21.73 2.06
N ILE A 413 -15.15 -22.03 3.00
CA ILE A 413 -13.80 -22.53 2.71
C ILE A 413 -13.85 -24.05 2.51
N SER A 414 -14.54 -24.79 3.40
CA SER A 414 -14.71 -26.26 3.31
C SER A 414 -15.27 -26.69 1.95
N GLU A 415 -16.40 -26.13 1.52
CA GLU A 415 -17.02 -26.43 0.21
C GLU A 415 -16.09 -26.17 -0.99
N ALA A 416 -15.15 -25.22 -0.85
CA ALA A 416 -14.15 -24.95 -1.89
C ALA A 416 -13.01 -25.97 -1.87
N LEU A 417 -12.52 -26.37 -0.70
CA LEU A 417 -11.48 -27.38 -0.53
C LEU A 417 -11.98 -28.79 -0.91
N ALA A 418 -13.26 -29.08 -0.64
CA ALA A 418 -13.94 -30.35 -0.91
C ALA A 418 -14.42 -30.51 -2.38
N ASP A 419 -14.08 -29.59 -3.29
CA ASP A 419 -14.43 -29.71 -4.71
C ASP A 419 -13.29 -30.23 -5.58
N PHE A 420 -13.58 -31.24 -6.40
CA PHE A 420 -12.57 -31.83 -7.28
C PHE A 420 -11.97 -30.84 -8.30
N GLU A 421 -12.72 -29.82 -8.77
CA GLU A 421 -12.17 -28.77 -9.64
C GLU A 421 -11.08 -27.97 -8.91
N PHE A 422 -11.25 -27.70 -7.61
CA PHE A 422 -10.23 -27.06 -6.78
C PHE A 422 -9.00 -27.96 -6.64
N VAL A 423 -9.17 -29.23 -6.23
CA VAL A 423 -8.05 -30.17 -5.99
C VAL A 423 -7.20 -30.35 -7.24
N VAL A 424 -7.81 -30.64 -8.40
CA VAL A 424 -7.05 -30.83 -9.65
C VAL A 424 -6.43 -29.54 -10.17
N THR A 425 -7.09 -28.38 -9.98
CA THR A 425 -6.48 -27.09 -10.30
C THR A 425 -5.26 -26.82 -9.43
N LEU A 426 -5.36 -27.07 -8.12
CA LEU A 426 -4.27 -26.86 -7.18
C LEU A 426 -3.05 -27.73 -7.54
N VAL A 427 -3.26 -29.02 -7.87
CA VAL A 427 -2.18 -29.92 -8.29
C VAL A 427 -1.56 -29.51 -9.63
N VAL A 428 -2.36 -29.08 -10.61
CA VAL A 428 -1.84 -28.56 -11.89
C VAL A 428 -1.05 -27.26 -11.70
N LEU A 429 -1.51 -26.34 -10.84
CA LEU A 429 -0.79 -25.11 -10.51
C LEU A 429 0.52 -25.41 -9.78
N LYS A 430 0.49 -26.27 -8.75
CA LYS A 430 1.66 -26.77 -8.02
C LYS A 430 2.72 -27.27 -8.99
N ASN A 431 2.38 -28.25 -9.82
CA ASN A 431 3.34 -28.90 -10.69
C ASN A 431 3.84 -27.96 -11.80
N THR A 432 2.98 -27.12 -12.39
CA THR A 432 3.39 -26.12 -13.41
C THR A 432 4.30 -25.03 -12.83
N LEU A 433 3.99 -24.50 -11.64
CA LEU A 433 4.70 -23.37 -11.05
C LEU A 433 5.94 -23.79 -10.23
N SER A 434 6.14 -25.09 -10.01
CA SER A 434 7.38 -25.64 -9.47
C SER A 434 8.60 -25.23 -10.31
N PHE A 435 8.48 -25.24 -11.64
CA PHE A 435 9.52 -24.82 -12.58
C PHE A 435 9.92 -23.34 -12.44
N THR A 436 9.00 -22.48 -12.00
CA THR A 436 9.24 -21.04 -11.80
C THR A 436 9.60 -20.67 -10.35
N ARG A 437 9.43 -21.57 -9.38
CA ARG A 437 9.67 -21.31 -7.94
C ARG A 437 11.08 -20.78 -7.65
N ALA A 438 12.11 -21.49 -8.09
CA ALA A 438 13.50 -21.12 -7.84
C ALA A 438 13.90 -19.85 -8.60
N PHE A 439 13.43 -19.70 -9.85
CA PHE A 439 13.64 -18.53 -10.68
C PHE A 439 13.02 -17.27 -10.05
N GLY A 440 11.75 -17.33 -9.64
CA GLY A 440 11.05 -16.23 -8.96
C GLY A 440 11.70 -15.83 -7.63
N LYS A 441 12.09 -16.81 -6.81
CA LYS A 441 12.82 -16.56 -5.56
C LYS A 441 14.14 -15.81 -5.80
N ASN A 442 14.88 -16.17 -6.86
CA ASN A 442 16.13 -15.50 -7.20
C ASN A 442 15.93 -14.08 -7.74
N LEU A 443 14.80 -13.78 -8.40
CA LEU A 443 14.46 -12.41 -8.82
C LEU A 443 14.18 -11.46 -7.64
N GLN A 444 13.80 -11.99 -6.48
CA GLN A 444 13.68 -11.24 -5.22
C GLN A 444 14.93 -11.38 -4.31
N GLY A 445 16.03 -11.91 -4.85
CA GLY A 445 17.30 -12.08 -4.14
C GLY A 445 18.19 -10.83 -4.15
N GLN A 446 19.50 -11.01 -4.00
CA GLN A 446 20.51 -9.96 -4.20
C GLN A 446 20.80 -9.76 -5.69
N ALA A 447 21.54 -8.71 -6.05
CA ALA A 447 21.87 -8.38 -7.45
C ALA A 447 22.51 -9.57 -8.22
N MET A 448 23.25 -10.43 -7.52
CA MET A 448 23.78 -11.70 -8.01
C MET A 448 22.69 -12.67 -8.46
N ASP A 449 21.70 -12.91 -7.61
CA ASP A 449 20.65 -13.90 -7.83
C ASP A 449 19.76 -13.46 -9.00
N VAL A 450 19.40 -12.18 -9.04
CA VAL A 450 18.61 -11.57 -10.12
C VAL A 450 19.36 -11.62 -11.46
N TYR A 451 20.67 -11.33 -11.46
CA TYR A 451 21.51 -11.41 -12.66
C TYR A 451 21.56 -12.84 -13.24
N PHE A 452 21.73 -13.85 -12.38
CA PHE A 452 21.75 -15.25 -12.84
C PHE A 452 20.36 -15.75 -13.22
N ALA A 453 19.30 -15.30 -12.56
CA ALA A 453 17.91 -15.58 -12.96
C ALA A 453 17.63 -15.03 -14.37
N ALA A 454 17.96 -13.76 -14.64
CA ALA A 454 17.79 -13.15 -15.98
C ALA A 454 18.56 -13.90 -17.09
N ASN A 455 19.64 -14.62 -16.74
CA ASN A 455 20.38 -15.47 -17.66
C ASN A 455 19.86 -16.93 -17.74
N SER A 456 19.07 -17.40 -16.76
CA SER A 456 18.51 -18.76 -16.74
C SER A 456 17.07 -18.86 -17.29
N LEU A 457 16.39 -17.74 -17.57
CA LEU A 457 15.02 -17.72 -18.11
C LEU A 457 14.85 -18.65 -19.33
N THR A 458 15.81 -18.68 -20.26
CA THR A 458 15.75 -19.57 -21.44
C THR A 458 15.66 -21.05 -21.06
N ALA A 459 16.32 -21.47 -19.97
CA ALA A 459 16.24 -22.83 -19.46
C ALA A 459 14.86 -23.11 -18.80
N VAL A 460 14.34 -22.16 -18.01
CA VAL A 460 12.98 -22.25 -17.42
C VAL A 460 11.92 -22.37 -18.51
N LEU A 461 12.01 -21.52 -19.54
CA LEU A 461 11.14 -21.61 -20.71
C LEU A 461 11.32 -22.95 -21.43
N HIS A 462 12.55 -23.45 -21.61
CA HIS A 462 12.76 -24.74 -22.27
C HIS A 462 12.06 -25.89 -21.52
N SER A 463 12.24 -25.99 -20.20
CA SER A 463 11.56 -27.02 -19.38
C SER A 463 10.03 -26.91 -19.42
N LEU A 464 9.47 -25.69 -19.42
CA LEU A 464 8.02 -25.52 -19.56
C LEU A 464 7.51 -25.90 -20.98
N ASN A 465 8.29 -25.63 -22.03
CA ASN A 465 7.91 -26.08 -23.39
C ASN A 465 8.08 -27.60 -23.52
N GLU A 466 9.05 -28.25 -22.86
CA GLU A 466 9.16 -29.71 -22.79
C GLU A 466 7.91 -30.34 -22.12
N VAL A 467 7.40 -29.73 -21.05
CA VAL A 467 6.12 -30.13 -20.41
C VAL A 467 4.94 -29.98 -21.38
N MET A 468 4.89 -28.90 -22.17
CA MET A 468 3.85 -28.69 -23.18
C MET A 468 3.94 -29.72 -24.32
N ASP A 469 5.14 -29.97 -24.84
CA ASP A 469 5.38 -30.91 -25.94
C ASP A 469 5.06 -32.35 -25.55
N ASN A 470 5.16 -32.69 -24.25
CA ASN A 470 4.86 -34.02 -23.70
C ASN A 470 3.66 -34.01 -22.73
N VAL A 471 2.72 -33.06 -22.93
CA VAL A 471 1.66 -32.77 -21.95
C VAL A 471 0.76 -33.95 -21.61
N GLU A 472 0.64 -34.95 -22.49
CA GLU A 472 -0.14 -36.16 -22.21
C GLU A 472 0.46 -36.95 -21.03
N VAL A 473 1.77 -37.17 -21.03
CA VAL A 473 2.48 -37.91 -19.97
C VAL A 473 2.51 -37.11 -18.66
N TYR A 474 2.78 -35.81 -18.74
CA TYR A 474 2.76 -34.96 -17.53
C TYR A 474 1.35 -34.85 -16.93
N HIS A 475 0.32 -34.73 -17.77
CA HIS A 475 -1.06 -34.67 -17.29
C HIS A 475 -1.51 -35.98 -16.64
N GLU A 476 -1.15 -37.14 -17.20
CA GLU A 476 -1.48 -38.46 -16.60
C GLU A 476 -1.02 -38.52 -15.14
N PHE A 477 0.24 -38.18 -14.86
CA PHE A 477 0.77 -38.16 -13.49
C PHE A 477 0.12 -37.08 -12.60
N TRP A 478 -0.15 -35.87 -13.12
CA TRP A 478 -0.77 -34.80 -12.32
C TRP A 478 -2.24 -35.08 -12.02
N PHE A 479 -2.93 -35.77 -12.93
CA PHE A 479 -4.30 -36.21 -12.74
C PHE A 479 -4.37 -37.38 -11.76
N GLU A 480 -3.47 -38.37 -11.86
CA GLU A 480 -3.33 -39.44 -10.88
C GLU A 480 -3.05 -38.89 -9.46
N GLU A 481 -2.15 -37.92 -9.33
CA GLU A 481 -1.89 -37.23 -8.06
C GLU A 481 -3.16 -36.57 -7.49
N ALA A 482 -3.91 -35.84 -8.32
CA ALA A 482 -5.16 -35.20 -7.91
C ALA A 482 -6.26 -36.19 -7.54
N VAL A 483 -6.36 -37.33 -8.25
CA VAL A 483 -7.31 -38.42 -7.93
C VAL A 483 -6.94 -39.09 -6.60
N ASN A 484 -5.65 -39.31 -6.33
CA ASN A 484 -5.20 -39.87 -5.06
C ASN A 484 -5.47 -38.94 -3.87
N LEU A 485 -5.20 -37.63 -4.01
CA LEU A 485 -5.55 -36.62 -3.00
C LEU A 485 -7.07 -36.56 -2.77
N ALA A 486 -7.86 -36.55 -3.84
CA ALA A 486 -9.31 -36.55 -3.75
C ALA A 486 -9.85 -37.82 -3.06
N ALA A 487 -9.26 -39.00 -3.36
CA ALA A 487 -9.64 -40.26 -2.74
C ALA A 487 -9.32 -40.32 -1.24
N ALA A 488 -8.20 -39.74 -0.80
CA ALA A 488 -7.88 -39.60 0.62
C ALA A 488 -8.90 -38.75 1.40
N LEU A 489 -9.49 -37.75 0.72
CA LEU A 489 -10.49 -36.82 1.25
C LEU A 489 -11.94 -37.24 0.96
N GLU A 490 -12.18 -38.45 0.45
CA GLU A 490 -13.50 -38.94 0.01
C GLU A 490 -14.21 -38.05 -1.04
N ILE A 491 -13.48 -37.18 -1.74
CA ILE A 491 -13.98 -36.25 -2.76
C ILE A 491 -14.25 -37.00 -4.08
N PRO A 492 -15.48 -36.97 -4.63
CA PRO A 492 -15.78 -37.66 -5.88
C PRO A 492 -15.21 -36.95 -7.11
N VAL A 493 -14.42 -37.68 -7.89
CA VAL A 493 -13.88 -37.24 -9.20
C VAL A 493 -15.03 -36.88 -10.14
N LYS A 494 -15.10 -35.61 -10.54
CA LYS A 494 -16.21 -35.07 -11.36
C LYS A 494 -15.77 -33.95 -12.29
N VAL A 495 -16.43 -33.84 -13.44
CA VAL A 495 -16.34 -32.68 -14.34
C VAL A 495 -17.27 -31.56 -13.83
N PRO A 496 -16.91 -30.28 -13.91
CA PRO A 496 -17.68 -29.18 -13.33
C PRO A 496 -19.10 -29.07 -13.90
N ARG A 497 -20.10 -28.87 -13.01
CA ARG A 497 -21.52 -28.74 -13.39
C ARG A 497 -21.77 -27.60 -14.40
N LEU A 498 -20.96 -26.54 -14.34
CA LEU A 498 -21.04 -25.39 -15.26
C LEU A 498 -20.70 -25.76 -16.71
N TYR A 499 -19.78 -26.71 -16.92
CA TYR A 499 -19.39 -27.16 -18.25
C TYR A 499 -20.57 -27.86 -18.96
N TYR A 500 -21.20 -28.84 -18.29
CA TYR A 500 -22.40 -29.53 -18.78
C TYR A 500 -23.55 -28.55 -19.12
N ARG A 501 -23.78 -27.53 -18.27
CA ARG A 501 -24.79 -26.50 -18.52
C ARG A 501 -24.51 -25.65 -19.76
N LYS A 502 -23.23 -25.33 -20.02
CA LYS A 502 -22.80 -24.51 -21.16
C LYS A 502 -22.81 -25.29 -22.48
N GLN A 503 -22.19 -26.48 -22.51
CA GLN A 503 -22.04 -27.23 -23.76
C GLN A 503 -23.28 -28.04 -24.15
N ARG A 504 -24.13 -28.44 -23.19
CA ARG A 504 -25.29 -29.33 -23.43
C ARG A 504 -24.94 -30.54 -24.32
N PRO A 505 -23.95 -31.37 -23.92
CA PRO A 505 -23.56 -32.54 -24.70
C PRO A 505 -24.75 -33.46 -24.98
N GLU A 506 -24.69 -34.19 -26.10
CA GLU A 506 -25.77 -35.10 -26.50
C GLU A 506 -26.06 -36.15 -25.42
N ALA A 507 -27.33 -36.50 -25.26
CA ALA A 507 -27.78 -37.39 -24.19
C ALA A 507 -27.13 -38.77 -24.30
N GLY A 508 -26.18 -39.06 -23.41
CA GLY A 508 -25.41 -40.31 -23.38
C GLY A 508 -23.91 -40.17 -23.67
N MET A 509 -23.40 -38.98 -24.01
CA MET A 509 -21.96 -38.74 -24.05
C MET A 509 -21.36 -38.68 -22.63
N GLU A 510 -20.61 -39.71 -22.25
CA GLU A 510 -19.80 -39.72 -21.03
C GLU A 510 -18.46 -39.01 -21.29
N ILE A 511 -18.19 -37.95 -20.52
CA ILE A 511 -17.01 -37.10 -20.68
C ILE A 511 -15.98 -37.52 -19.64
N GLN A 512 -14.89 -38.11 -20.09
CA GLN A 512 -13.81 -38.57 -19.21
C GLN A 512 -13.17 -37.39 -18.48
N PRO A 513 -13.15 -37.36 -17.13
CA PRO A 513 -12.64 -36.22 -16.37
C PRO A 513 -11.19 -35.87 -16.69
N GLU A 514 -10.33 -36.88 -16.85
CA GLU A 514 -8.92 -36.72 -17.26
C GLU A 514 -8.81 -35.92 -18.55
N SER A 515 -9.45 -36.37 -19.63
CA SER A 515 -9.43 -35.66 -20.92
C SER A 515 -10.01 -34.24 -20.82
N TYR A 516 -11.03 -34.03 -19.98
CA TYR A 516 -11.56 -32.69 -19.73
C TYR A 516 -10.52 -31.77 -19.07
N TYR A 517 -9.88 -32.21 -17.98
CA TYR A 517 -8.90 -31.39 -17.27
C TYR A 517 -7.60 -31.21 -18.08
N LYS A 518 -7.22 -32.16 -18.96
CA LYS A 518 -6.11 -31.96 -19.91
C LYS A 518 -6.35 -30.75 -20.81
N GLU A 519 -7.48 -30.75 -21.52
CA GLU A 519 -7.79 -29.76 -22.56
C GLU A 519 -8.23 -28.39 -21.99
N TYR A 520 -8.97 -28.36 -20.88
CA TYR A 520 -9.58 -27.14 -20.35
C TYR A 520 -8.86 -26.53 -19.12
N LEU A 521 -7.89 -27.25 -18.54
CA LEU A 521 -7.11 -26.77 -17.40
C LEU A 521 -5.59 -26.87 -17.67
N THR A 522 -5.03 -28.07 -17.85
CA THR A 522 -3.58 -28.27 -17.92
C THR A 522 -2.92 -27.58 -19.11
N ILE A 523 -3.39 -27.83 -20.34
CA ILE A 523 -2.85 -27.17 -21.54
C ILE A 523 -3.00 -25.63 -21.44
N PRO A 524 -4.17 -25.06 -21.10
CA PRO A 524 -4.31 -23.62 -20.86
C PRO A 524 -3.38 -23.05 -19.78
N VAL A 525 -3.20 -23.72 -18.63
CA VAL A 525 -2.34 -23.23 -17.54
C VAL A 525 -0.88 -23.18 -17.97
N VAL A 526 -0.32 -24.28 -18.49
CA VAL A 526 1.10 -24.34 -18.91
C VAL A 526 1.35 -23.36 -20.07
N GLY A 527 0.43 -23.29 -21.04
CA GLY A 527 0.55 -22.39 -22.19
C GLY A 527 0.49 -20.91 -21.79
N HIS A 528 -0.37 -20.56 -20.83
CA HIS A 528 -0.45 -19.21 -20.28
C HIS A 528 0.82 -18.84 -19.52
N VAL A 529 1.34 -19.70 -18.65
CA VAL A 529 2.59 -19.45 -17.90
C VAL A 529 3.77 -19.22 -18.85
N ILE A 530 3.93 -20.05 -19.89
CA ILE A 530 4.96 -19.85 -20.94
C ILE A 530 4.83 -18.48 -21.61
N LYS A 531 3.59 -18.05 -21.90
CA LYS A 531 3.33 -16.77 -22.55
C LYS A 531 3.63 -15.59 -21.63
N GLU A 532 3.12 -15.59 -20.40
CA GLU A 532 3.34 -14.48 -19.46
C GLU A 532 4.82 -14.30 -19.12
N LEU A 533 5.60 -15.38 -18.99
CA LEU A 533 7.05 -15.29 -18.83
C LEU A 533 7.73 -14.61 -20.04
N LYS A 534 7.28 -14.87 -21.26
CA LYS A 534 7.82 -14.20 -22.47
C LYS A 534 7.38 -12.73 -22.55
N ASP A 535 6.14 -12.43 -22.20
CA ASP A 535 5.57 -11.07 -22.25
C ASP A 535 6.23 -10.15 -21.18
N VAL A 536 6.42 -10.66 -19.96
CA VAL A 536 6.89 -9.87 -18.80
C VAL A 536 8.42 -9.78 -18.71
N PHE A 537 9.15 -10.78 -19.23
CA PHE A 537 10.61 -10.71 -19.37
C PHE A 537 11.02 -10.36 -20.81
N SER A 538 10.55 -9.19 -21.27
CA SER A 538 10.91 -8.62 -22.56
C SER A 538 12.44 -8.45 -22.72
N GLU A 539 12.91 -8.33 -23.96
CA GLU A 539 14.35 -8.16 -24.25
C GLU A 539 14.95 -6.94 -23.54
N ASN A 540 14.19 -5.84 -23.45
CA ASN A 540 14.59 -4.62 -22.73
C ASN A 540 14.70 -4.86 -21.22
N HIS A 541 13.74 -5.58 -20.62
CA HIS A 541 13.78 -5.96 -19.21
C HIS A 541 15.01 -6.83 -18.92
N LEU A 542 15.26 -7.85 -19.74
CA LEU A 542 16.41 -8.74 -19.58
C LEU A 542 17.75 -8.02 -19.76
N LYS A 543 17.86 -7.09 -20.72
CA LYS A 543 19.04 -6.22 -20.86
C LYS A 543 19.29 -5.41 -19.60
N ALA A 544 18.26 -4.77 -19.06
CA ALA A 544 18.38 -3.99 -17.82
C ALA A 544 18.83 -4.87 -16.64
N LEU A 545 18.22 -6.03 -16.42
CA LEU A 545 18.64 -6.96 -15.36
C LEU A 545 20.08 -7.48 -15.54
N LYS A 546 20.53 -7.69 -16.78
CA LYS A 546 21.93 -8.06 -17.06
C LYS A 546 22.93 -6.96 -16.72
N CYS A 547 22.51 -5.69 -16.73
CA CYS A 547 23.35 -4.59 -16.25
C CYS A 547 23.56 -4.58 -14.71
N LEU A 548 22.94 -5.51 -13.95
CA LEU A 548 23.39 -5.84 -12.59
C LEU A 548 24.83 -6.37 -12.55
N SER A 549 25.39 -6.79 -13.70
CA SER A 549 26.83 -7.04 -13.87
C SER A 549 27.75 -5.87 -13.48
N LEU A 550 27.22 -4.65 -13.33
CA LEU A 550 27.94 -3.48 -12.82
C LEU A 550 28.12 -3.47 -11.29
N VAL A 551 27.34 -4.28 -10.56
CA VAL A 551 27.45 -4.42 -9.10
C VAL A 551 28.74 -5.20 -8.75
N PRO A 552 29.60 -4.72 -7.84
CA PRO A 552 30.93 -5.29 -7.63
C PRO A 552 30.99 -6.79 -7.29
N SER A 553 30.04 -7.32 -6.51
CA SER A 553 29.93 -8.76 -6.22
C SER A 553 29.76 -9.59 -7.50
N VAL A 554 28.90 -9.11 -8.41
CA VAL A 554 28.62 -9.73 -9.71
C VAL A 554 29.85 -9.67 -10.61
N MET A 555 30.52 -8.51 -10.68
CA MET A 555 31.80 -8.37 -11.40
C MET A 555 32.84 -9.38 -10.93
N GLY A 556 32.99 -9.58 -9.62
CA GLY A 556 33.96 -10.52 -9.05
C GLY A 556 33.69 -11.96 -9.44
N GLN A 557 32.43 -12.38 -9.43
CA GLN A 557 32.00 -13.74 -9.81
C GLN A 557 32.08 -13.99 -11.32
N LEU A 558 31.81 -12.96 -12.14
CA LEU A 558 32.10 -12.94 -13.58
C LEU A 558 33.61 -12.84 -13.89
N LYS A 559 34.49 -12.87 -12.88
CA LYS A 559 35.95 -12.74 -13.01
C LYS A 559 36.39 -11.48 -13.76
N PHE A 560 35.58 -10.42 -13.69
CA PHE A 560 35.71 -9.15 -14.40
C PHE A 560 35.65 -9.26 -15.94
N ASN A 561 35.09 -10.35 -16.47
CA ASN A 561 34.81 -10.56 -17.90
C ASN A 561 33.40 -10.06 -18.28
N THR A 562 33.09 -8.80 -18.00
CA THR A 562 31.84 -8.17 -18.44
C THR A 562 31.92 -7.84 -19.93
N SER A 563 31.33 -8.68 -20.78
CA SER A 563 31.07 -8.38 -22.20
C SER A 563 29.69 -7.74 -22.44
N GLU A 564 28.90 -7.60 -21.37
CA GLU A 564 27.50 -7.15 -21.40
C GLU A 564 27.34 -5.63 -21.31
N GLU A 565 28.43 -4.87 -21.46
CA GLU A 565 28.45 -3.40 -21.37
C GLU A 565 27.55 -2.74 -22.43
N ASN A 566 27.34 -3.40 -23.58
CA ASN A 566 26.40 -2.98 -24.63
C ASN A 566 24.93 -2.98 -24.17
N ASN A 567 24.57 -3.70 -23.09
CA ASN A 567 23.21 -3.67 -22.56
C ASN A 567 22.88 -2.32 -21.89
N ALA A 568 23.89 -1.53 -21.52
CA ALA A 568 23.71 -0.20 -20.93
C ALA A 568 23.24 0.86 -21.95
N ASP A 569 23.36 0.60 -23.26
CA ASP A 569 22.96 1.54 -24.33
C ASP A 569 21.46 1.90 -24.27
N ILE A 570 20.61 1.05 -23.69
CA ILE A 570 19.17 1.32 -23.51
C ILE A 570 18.89 2.58 -22.69
N TYR A 571 19.70 2.87 -21.67
CA TYR A 571 19.59 4.06 -20.83
C TYR A 571 20.64 5.12 -21.18
N LYS A 572 21.24 5.07 -22.38
CA LYS A 572 22.31 6.01 -22.79
C LYS A 572 21.87 7.48 -22.67
N ASN A 573 20.61 7.79 -22.95
CA ASN A 573 20.05 9.14 -22.87
C ASN A 573 19.79 9.64 -21.43
N ASP A 574 19.85 8.75 -20.44
CA ASP A 574 19.68 9.09 -19.02
C ASP A 574 21.01 9.44 -18.33
N LEU A 575 22.13 9.18 -19.01
CA LEU A 575 23.48 9.35 -18.48
C LEU A 575 23.95 10.82 -18.54
N PRO A 576 24.69 11.31 -17.53
CA PRO A 576 25.25 12.67 -17.53
C PRO A 576 26.25 12.92 -18.67
N ASN A 577 27.09 11.93 -19.00
CA ASN A 577 28.15 12.03 -20.02
C ASN A 577 28.19 10.74 -20.87
N PRO A 578 27.21 10.51 -21.76
CA PRO A 578 27.00 9.21 -22.39
C PRO A 578 28.20 8.71 -23.23
N ASP A 579 28.99 9.61 -23.79
CA ASP A 579 30.13 9.26 -24.64
C ASP A 579 31.38 8.82 -23.86
N THR A 580 31.46 9.12 -22.55
CA THR A 580 32.55 8.65 -21.68
C THR A 580 32.25 7.31 -21.01
N LEU A 581 31.04 6.76 -21.16
CA LEU A 581 30.58 5.55 -20.49
C LEU A 581 31.56 4.38 -20.63
N LEU A 582 32.03 4.06 -21.84
CA LEU A 582 32.92 2.92 -22.08
C LEU A 582 34.27 3.06 -21.35
N ALA A 583 34.84 4.26 -21.32
CA ALA A 583 36.07 4.54 -20.59
C ALA A 583 35.85 4.47 -19.07
N GLU A 584 34.71 4.96 -18.60
CA GLU A 584 34.33 4.94 -17.20
C GLU A 584 34.07 3.51 -16.68
N LEU A 585 33.37 2.68 -17.46
CA LEU A 585 33.15 1.25 -17.20
C LEU A 585 34.47 0.48 -17.14
N HIS A 586 35.40 0.78 -18.04
CA HIS A 586 36.75 0.21 -18.01
C HIS A 586 37.50 0.57 -16.71
N CYS A 587 37.46 1.83 -16.30
CA CYS A 587 38.06 2.28 -15.04
C CYS A 587 37.37 1.67 -13.81
N TRP A 588 36.03 1.55 -13.82
CA TRP A 588 35.23 0.90 -12.76
C TRP A 588 35.66 -0.57 -12.60
N ARG A 589 35.77 -1.30 -13.70
CA ARG A 589 36.24 -2.69 -13.74
C ARG A 589 37.66 -2.83 -13.20
N ILE A 590 38.60 -1.96 -13.59
CA ILE A 590 39.98 -1.98 -13.08
C ILE A 590 40.01 -1.75 -11.57
N LYS A 591 39.27 -0.75 -11.06
CA LYS A 591 39.18 -0.43 -9.63
C LYS A 591 38.77 -1.65 -8.80
N TRP A 592 37.72 -2.35 -9.21
CA TRP A 592 37.24 -3.52 -8.47
C TRP A 592 38.12 -4.77 -8.64
N LYS A 593 38.75 -4.95 -9.81
CA LYS A 593 39.70 -6.04 -10.08
C LYS A 593 40.96 -5.97 -9.22
N HIS A 594 41.43 -4.76 -8.87
CA HIS A 594 42.63 -4.52 -8.08
C HIS A 594 42.37 -4.23 -6.60
N ARG A 595 41.13 -4.39 -6.13
CA ARG A 595 40.79 -4.20 -4.70
C ARG A 595 41.43 -5.27 -3.82
N GLY A 596 41.78 -4.90 -2.59
CA GLY A 596 42.38 -5.81 -1.62
C GLY A 596 41.46 -7.00 -1.29
N LYS A 597 42.02 -8.21 -1.23
CA LYS A 597 41.28 -9.47 -1.01
C LYS A 597 40.52 -9.54 0.32
N GLU A 598 40.87 -8.69 1.28
CA GLU A 598 40.29 -8.66 2.63
C GLU A 598 39.00 -7.82 2.71
N ILE A 599 38.64 -7.07 1.65
CA ILE A 599 37.48 -6.17 1.67
C ILE A 599 36.32 -6.78 0.88
N SER A 600 35.22 -7.09 1.55
CA SER A 600 33.99 -7.60 0.94
C SER A 600 33.47 -6.68 -0.17
N LEU A 601 33.12 -7.27 -1.31
CA LEU A 601 32.55 -6.54 -2.44
C LEU A 601 31.07 -6.23 -2.13
N PRO A 602 30.60 -4.98 -2.38
CA PRO A 602 29.18 -4.65 -2.31
C PRO A 602 28.33 -5.68 -3.07
N SER A 603 27.34 -6.22 -2.38
CA SER A 603 26.45 -7.27 -2.83
C SER A 603 25.22 -6.72 -3.56
N THR A 604 24.86 -5.46 -3.31
CA THR A 604 23.64 -4.82 -3.82
C THR A 604 23.91 -3.46 -4.48
N ILE A 605 22.89 -2.90 -5.13
CA ILE A 605 22.97 -1.56 -5.72
C ILE A 605 23.07 -0.51 -4.60
N TYR A 606 22.26 -0.63 -3.54
CA TYR A 606 22.30 0.30 -2.41
C TYR A 606 23.70 0.35 -1.78
N GLU A 607 24.29 -0.80 -1.43
CA GLU A 607 25.64 -0.86 -0.87
C GLU A 607 26.70 -0.25 -1.81
N THR A 608 26.50 -0.35 -3.13
CA THR A 608 27.38 0.25 -4.13
C THR A 608 27.22 1.78 -4.20
N LEU A 609 26.00 2.30 -4.08
CA LEU A 609 25.70 3.73 -4.12
C LEU A 609 26.08 4.47 -2.83
N GLN A 610 26.21 3.77 -1.70
CA GLN A 610 26.69 4.36 -0.43
C GLN A 610 28.22 4.59 -0.40
N LEU A 611 28.98 4.08 -1.38
CA LEU A 611 30.42 4.29 -1.47
C LEU A 611 30.74 5.73 -1.87
N SER A 612 31.62 6.40 -1.12
CA SER A 612 32.05 7.77 -1.44
C SER A 612 32.70 7.86 -2.81
N GLU A 613 33.37 6.80 -3.25
CA GLU A 613 34.13 6.75 -4.50
C GLU A 613 33.29 6.35 -5.71
N VAL A 614 31.97 6.12 -5.57
CA VAL A 614 31.06 5.98 -6.73
C VAL A 614 30.88 7.33 -7.45
N LYS A 615 31.03 8.45 -6.72
CA LYS A 615 30.87 9.82 -7.22
C LYS A 615 31.91 10.21 -8.28
N PHE A 616 33.02 9.46 -8.39
CA PHE A 616 34.01 9.62 -9.46
C PHE A 616 33.62 8.91 -10.77
N PHE A 617 32.50 8.18 -10.77
CA PHE A 617 31.95 7.42 -11.89
C PHE A 617 30.50 7.91 -12.10
N PRO A 618 30.29 9.12 -12.67
CA PRO A 618 28.98 9.76 -12.74
C PRO A 618 27.98 9.02 -13.63
N ASN A 619 28.43 8.35 -14.69
CA ASN A 619 27.55 7.54 -15.54
C ASN A 619 27.16 6.24 -14.84
N VAL A 620 28.11 5.54 -14.21
CA VAL A 620 27.83 4.33 -13.42
C VAL A 620 26.89 4.65 -12.26
N TYR A 621 27.10 5.77 -11.58
CA TYR A 621 26.23 6.27 -10.51
C TYR A 621 24.80 6.52 -11.00
N ALA A 622 24.63 7.30 -12.07
CA ALA A 622 23.31 7.59 -12.65
C ALA A 622 22.61 6.32 -13.15
N PHE A 623 23.35 5.44 -13.83
CA PHE A 623 22.85 4.17 -14.34
C PHE A 623 22.38 3.24 -13.21
N LEU A 624 23.15 3.14 -12.13
CA LEU A 624 22.76 2.37 -10.94
C LEU A 624 21.51 2.95 -10.28
N LYS A 625 21.35 4.28 -10.20
CA LYS A 625 20.09 4.90 -9.72
C LYS A 625 18.90 4.51 -10.62
N VAL A 626 19.02 4.63 -11.94
CA VAL A 626 17.98 4.21 -12.91
C VAL A 626 17.62 2.74 -12.72
N LEU A 627 18.62 1.85 -12.73
CA LEU A 627 18.42 0.40 -12.59
C LEU A 627 17.71 0.02 -11.29
N CYS A 628 18.04 0.69 -10.18
CA CYS A 628 17.44 0.46 -8.87
C CYS A 628 15.92 0.76 -8.82
N THR A 629 15.43 1.69 -9.66
CA THR A 629 13.99 2.03 -9.70
C THR A 629 13.11 0.91 -10.24
N LEU A 630 13.66 -0.12 -10.90
CA LEU A 630 12.86 -1.20 -11.49
C LEU A 630 12.07 -1.96 -10.41
N PRO A 631 10.73 -2.13 -10.55
CA PRO A 631 9.87 -2.76 -9.54
C PRO A 631 10.25 -4.19 -9.16
N VAL A 632 10.87 -4.96 -10.07
CA VAL A 632 11.31 -6.34 -9.84
C VAL A 632 12.41 -6.49 -8.80
N LEU A 633 13.24 -5.46 -8.58
CA LEU A 633 14.32 -5.52 -7.60
C LEU A 633 13.76 -5.43 -6.18
N LYS A 634 14.42 -6.03 -5.18
CA LYS A 634 13.92 -6.00 -3.81
C LYS A 634 14.10 -4.62 -3.14
N LEU A 635 13.11 -4.20 -2.36
CA LEU A 635 13.27 -3.11 -1.37
C LEU A 635 14.17 -3.57 -0.23
N GLU A 636 15.44 -3.14 -0.24
CA GLU A 636 16.48 -3.63 0.68
C GLU A 636 16.32 -3.13 2.12
N ASN A 637 15.84 -1.90 2.31
CA ASN A 637 15.74 -1.25 3.62
C ASN A 637 14.30 -1.35 4.17
N ALA A 638 14.15 -1.85 5.40
CA ALA A 638 12.85 -2.00 6.05
C ALA A 638 12.06 -0.69 6.18
N LYS A 639 12.73 0.47 6.23
CA LYS A 639 12.11 1.80 6.23
C LYS A 639 11.48 2.17 4.89
N CYS A 640 12.02 1.66 3.79
CA CYS A 640 11.59 1.98 2.44
C CYS A 640 10.38 1.16 1.96
N ASN A 641 9.98 0.15 2.73
CA ASN A 641 8.76 -0.63 2.53
C ASN A 641 7.65 -0.25 3.54
N THR A 642 7.73 0.96 4.13
CA THR A 642 6.81 1.39 5.20
C THR A 642 5.43 1.76 4.65
N ALA A 643 5.35 2.48 3.53
CA ALA A 643 4.06 2.84 2.92
C ALA A 643 3.24 1.60 2.55
N ARG A 644 3.86 0.60 1.90
CA ARG A 644 3.25 -0.71 1.60
C ARG A 644 2.69 -1.40 2.84
N LYS A 645 3.48 -1.49 3.93
CA LYS A 645 3.06 -2.10 5.20
C LYS A 645 1.88 -1.36 5.84
N ARG A 646 1.91 -0.03 5.84
CA ARG A 646 0.80 0.79 6.33
C ARG A 646 -0.44 0.68 5.46
N PHE A 647 -0.30 0.57 4.15
CA PHE A 647 -1.41 0.32 3.24
C PHE A 647 -2.06 -1.05 3.53
N ASN A 648 -1.27 -2.12 3.68
CA ASN A 648 -1.81 -3.43 4.03
C ASN A 648 -2.48 -3.43 5.42
N ALA A 649 -1.87 -2.78 6.43
CA ALA A 649 -2.46 -2.61 7.75
C ALA A 649 -3.77 -1.81 7.67
N TYR A 650 -3.80 -0.69 6.95
CA TYR A 650 -5.01 0.09 6.69
C TYR A 650 -6.14 -0.77 6.10
N LEU A 651 -5.84 -1.63 5.12
CA LEU A 651 -6.85 -2.51 4.52
C LEU A 651 -7.37 -3.59 5.48
N ALA A 652 -6.50 -4.13 6.35
CA ALA A 652 -6.87 -5.14 7.35
C ALA A 652 -7.68 -4.52 8.51
N ASP A 653 -7.24 -3.37 9.01
CA ASP A 653 -7.81 -2.70 10.18
C ASP A 653 -9.07 -1.86 9.86
N THR A 654 -9.30 -1.52 8.57
CA THR A 654 -10.44 -0.67 8.14
C THR A 654 -11.52 -1.47 7.42
N PRO A 655 -12.71 -1.64 8.03
CA PRO A 655 -13.91 -2.18 7.38
C PRO A 655 -14.25 -1.43 6.09
N ILE A 656 -14.75 -2.13 5.07
CA ILE A 656 -14.99 -1.58 3.72
C ILE A 656 -15.87 -0.32 3.75
N ASN A 657 -16.93 -0.33 4.57
CA ASN A 657 -17.85 0.79 4.77
C ASN A 657 -17.22 2.01 5.47
N HIS A 658 -16.08 1.86 6.14
CA HIS A 658 -15.34 2.95 6.79
C HIS A 658 -14.13 3.43 5.96
N ARG A 659 -13.82 2.78 4.83
CA ARG A 659 -12.69 3.18 3.99
C ARG A 659 -12.93 4.54 3.34
N SER A 660 -11.89 5.37 3.32
CA SER A 660 -11.91 6.74 2.80
C SER A 660 -10.55 7.09 2.21
N LYS A 661 -10.56 7.67 1.00
CA LYS A 661 -9.35 8.02 0.23
C LYS A 661 -8.42 8.95 1.04
N SER A 662 -9.00 9.95 1.68
CA SER A 662 -8.26 11.00 2.40
C SER A 662 -7.70 10.51 3.72
N LEU A 663 -8.47 9.72 4.48
CA LEU A 663 -8.00 9.12 5.74
C LEU A 663 -6.93 8.06 5.47
N ALA A 664 -7.08 7.25 4.42
CA ALA A 664 -6.04 6.33 3.96
C ALA A 664 -4.74 7.07 3.62
N LEU A 665 -4.79 8.15 2.83
CA LEU A 665 -3.58 8.90 2.47
C LEU A 665 -2.90 9.52 3.70
N LEU A 666 -3.67 10.06 4.65
CA LEU A 666 -3.16 10.59 5.93
C LEU A 666 -2.56 9.50 6.83
N ASN A 667 -3.18 8.32 6.93
CA ASN A 667 -2.71 7.22 7.76
C ASN A 667 -1.48 6.54 7.17
N ILE A 668 -1.46 6.28 5.86
CA ILE A 668 -0.36 5.60 5.19
C ILE A 668 0.89 6.49 5.16
N ASN A 669 0.71 7.79 4.91
CA ASN A 669 1.79 8.77 4.90
C ASN A 669 2.00 9.45 6.28
N TYR A 670 1.77 8.72 7.37
CA TYR A 670 1.87 9.22 8.75
C TYR A 670 3.16 9.99 9.09
N ASP A 671 4.31 9.63 8.51
CA ASP A 671 5.60 10.26 8.81
C ASP A 671 5.79 11.62 8.14
N ILE A 672 4.97 11.95 7.15
CA ILE A 672 5.03 13.21 6.41
C ILE A 672 4.63 14.34 7.33
N LYS A 673 5.32 15.48 7.17
CA LYS A 673 5.07 16.66 7.98
C LYS A 673 3.81 17.34 7.49
N HIS A 674 3.16 18.08 8.38
CA HIS A 674 2.01 18.88 8.01
C HIS A 674 2.31 20.32 8.38
N ASP A 675 2.49 21.13 7.35
CA ASP A 675 2.56 22.56 7.48
C ASP A 675 1.11 23.09 7.50
N LEU A 676 0.63 23.42 8.71
CA LEU A 676 -0.73 23.93 8.91
C LEU A 676 -0.90 25.33 8.31
N ASP A 677 0.17 26.13 8.20
CA ASP A 677 0.12 27.43 7.53
C ASP A 677 -0.07 27.23 6.02
N LEU A 678 0.71 26.33 5.40
CA LEU A 678 0.53 25.96 3.99
C LEU A 678 -0.86 25.37 3.70
N MET A 679 -1.40 24.53 4.58
CA MET A 679 -2.76 23.99 4.44
C MET A 679 -3.81 25.11 4.49
N VAL A 680 -3.68 26.07 5.41
CA VAL A 680 -4.60 27.21 5.51
C VAL A 680 -4.50 28.15 4.30
N ASP A 681 -3.30 28.46 3.83
CA ASP A 681 -3.11 29.27 2.62
C ASP A 681 -3.65 28.55 1.36
N THR A 682 -3.44 27.24 1.25
CA THR A 682 -3.96 26.41 0.14
C THR A 682 -5.49 26.37 0.16
N TYR A 683 -6.10 26.11 1.32
CA TYR A 683 -7.55 26.13 1.51
C TYR A 683 -8.15 27.49 1.15
N THR A 684 -7.56 28.57 1.68
CA THR A 684 -8.01 29.94 1.41
C THR A 684 -7.90 30.27 -0.08
N LYS A 685 -6.85 29.80 -0.77
CA LYS A 685 -6.69 30.01 -2.23
C LYS A 685 -7.65 29.19 -3.09
N MET A 686 -7.98 27.96 -2.67
CA MET A 686 -8.86 27.06 -3.44
C MET A 686 -10.36 27.31 -3.19
N TYR A 687 -10.72 27.71 -1.96
CA TYR A 687 -12.09 27.83 -1.49
C TYR A 687 -12.44 29.23 -0.99
N GLN A 688 -11.69 30.27 -1.42
CA GLN A 688 -12.16 31.64 -1.33
C GLN A 688 -13.46 31.78 -2.12
N GLU A 689 -14.57 31.79 -1.42
CA GLU A 689 -15.86 32.09 -2.01
C GLU A 689 -15.86 33.53 -2.55
N LYS A 690 -16.53 33.68 -3.69
CA LYS A 690 -17.09 34.97 -4.07
C LYS A 690 -18.25 35.28 -3.11
N GLU A 691 -17.97 35.72 -1.88
CA GLU A 691 -18.97 36.27 -0.94
C GLU A 691 -19.48 37.66 -1.40
N ASN A 692 -19.71 37.83 -2.70
CA ASN A 692 -20.21 39.04 -3.36
C ASN A 692 -21.08 38.67 -4.57
N GLU A 693 -22.20 37.95 -4.33
CA GLU A 693 -23.38 37.93 -5.22
C GLU A 693 -24.67 37.61 -4.43
#